data_AF-A0AAD6D2S3-F1
#
_entry.id   AF-A0AAD6D2S3-F1
#
_cell.length_a   1.000
_cell.length_b   1.000
_cell.length_c   1.000
_cell.angle_alpha   90.00
_cell.angle_beta   90.00
_cell.angle_gamma   90.00
#
_symmetry.space_group_name_H-M   'P 1'
#
loop_
_entity.id
_entity.type
_entity.pdbx_description
1 polymer ?
#
loop_
_entity_poly.entity_id
_entity_poly.type
_entity_poly.pdbx_seq_one_letter_code
_entity_poly.pdbx_strand_id
1 'polypeptide(L)'
;MAAPDIRISIDRGGTFCDVLVQRHDHEDLVFKLLSEDPQNYRDAPTEAIRRALEIIEKRQIPIGDKLDGSRIASCRIGTTIATNALLEGKGREFAFVATKGFRDVCVIDDQTRPKLFDLNVRKPPALHDTSVEIDERITIEDYDLNPFPLNKPAEIIDPALVKTPSGEVIRILEALDPHNVREVLGGLRSAGYTSLAISFLHSYLHTDHEDQVAKIAKEMGFEHITKASEVSPVIKYLQRSSSACSEAYLYPIVKDYVNAFQSGFSRLPHSVEFMGSDGGLRQAAKFRGNEALLSGPAGGVVGIAQTCYDPSEGTPILGFDMGGTSTDVCRYDGKYDYLTETTVGGRKITVPMLNIATVAAGGGSMLFARHGLFVVGPESAGAHPGPACYRKGGPLTVTDANLFLGRLVMSSFPAIFGPEANQGLDYENTRQRFHEITSEINEQTGQNLTPEEVASGFLDVANETMTRPMRNATEVRGFAPSSHNLVSFGGAGGQHACAIANKLGISRVLIHKHSSLLSAVGISQADLQIEKVTPFTGFFHLNELDKIQSQIEALKVQVQAELLSQGADTLSTVFEESLSMRYAGTDTNIAVPKPEDEDYGKSFETTHLREFAFQLDRKSYVDSIKVRGVGRSGISSETKSPYPLLEDVKGRQLEYLQGTNNQPTFIDGKWQDISVFKLDCVERPSQLQGPALLIDATQTIFVEPGFNAYLLPDHVVLEKAHNISQGSVPSISENIDSIQLSILSHRFMSIAEQMGHTLQRTSISTSIKERLDFSCAIFSRDGKLVANAPHIPIHLGSMQYAIQYQHRLWEGKLKPGDVLLSNHPECGGTHLPDLTVITPIFVDGEPSVAFYVAARGHHTDIGGLGITSMMPGSKELWEEGFNVRSMKIVDSGKFLEDDVRKAFLAAGEFPGCSPTRRLDDNISDIKAQISANQRGILLLQKLCSQFGFAFVSRYMNAIQKNSEVAVRDYLKKVARSKTMPLIASDNFDDGTVIKVSISIDEAGGAVFDFAGTGPQMWGNYNCPVSISHSAVIYSIRCLVDVEIPLNDGCLAPIDIEIPHGSILRPSASVAICGSTLASQRVIDTILKAFECCAAFSGCANSFGWGMGGKNPHTGAIEPGWSYGETVGGGCGAGPSWHGEHAIQAHSTNTKITDAEVVEKRTPVIIRKHAINPGTGGNGQYRGGNGAVREVEARIPLKFSILSDRRVFAPYGMNGGQSGQVGKNFVCKWNDDRTKLEKISLGGKAALSLEAGEIMQVNSPGGGGWGLE
;
A
#
# COMPACT_ATOMS: atom_id res chain seq x y z
N MET A 1 -39.68 -37.65 6.41
CA MET A 1 -38.50 -37.03 5.77
C MET A 1 -37.30 -37.31 6.66
N ALA A 2 -36.18 -37.74 6.08
CA ALA A 2 -34.94 -37.92 6.83
C ALA A 2 -34.46 -36.55 7.35
N ALA A 3 -33.83 -36.52 8.52
CA ALA A 3 -33.19 -35.30 9.01
C ALA A 3 -32.06 -34.88 8.06
N PRO A 4 -31.82 -33.57 7.88
CA PRO A 4 -30.73 -33.10 7.05
C PRO A 4 -29.38 -33.57 7.62
N ASP A 5 -28.60 -34.29 6.81
CA ASP A 5 -27.39 -34.99 7.23
C ASP A 5 -26.16 -34.66 6.37
N ILE A 6 -26.31 -33.80 5.36
CA ILE A 6 -25.24 -33.42 4.42
C ILE A 6 -24.80 -31.98 4.70
N ARG A 7 -23.48 -31.77 4.82
CA ARG A 7 -22.87 -30.43 4.90
C ARG A 7 -21.96 -30.23 3.69
N ILE A 8 -22.06 -29.07 3.06
CA ILE A 8 -21.31 -28.76 1.84
C ILE A 8 -20.60 -27.43 2.01
N SER A 9 -19.28 -27.41 1.78
CA SER A 9 -18.46 -26.20 1.79
C SER A 9 -17.76 -26.04 0.46
N ILE A 10 -17.80 -24.83 -0.09
CA ILE A 10 -17.38 -24.53 -1.45
C ILE A 10 -16.49 -23.31 -1.42
N ASP A 11 -15.29 -23.41 -1.98
CA ASP A 11 -14.48 -22.26 -2.36
C ASP A 11 -14.46 -22.12 -3.89
N ARG A 12 -15.18 -21.12 -4.40
CA ARG A 12 -15.20 -20.81 -5.82
C ARG A 12 -14.09 -19.79 -6.14
N GLY A 13 -12.90 -20.32 -6.39
CA GLY A 13 -11.74 -19.56 -6.88
C GLY A 13 -11.88 -19.12 -8.35
N GLY A 14 -10.87 -18.43 -8.88
CA GLY A 14 -10.88 -17.96 -10.27
C GLY A 14 -10.65 -19.06 -11.31
N THR A 15 -9.89 -20.10 -10.97
CA THR A 15 -9.59 -21.23 -11.89
C THR A 15 -10.37 -22.49 -11.54
N PHE A 16 -10.37 -22.88 -10.27
CA PHE A 16 -11.05 -24.08 -9.77
C PHE A 16 -12.07 -23.75 -8.69
N CYS A 17 -13.12 -24.55 -8.66
CA CYS A 17 -14.13 -24.60 -7.62
C CYS A 17 -13.84 -25.84 -6.77
N ASP A 18 -13.48 -25.60 -5.52
CA ASP A 18 -13.02 -26.58 -4.56
C ASP A 18 -14.15 -26.88 -3.58
N VAL A 19 -14.56 -28.15 -3.50
CA VAL A 19 -15.78 -28.54 -2.76
C VAL A 19 -15.48 -29.67 -1.80
N LEU A 20 -15.92 -29.49 -0.55
CA LEU A 20 -15.88 -30.48 0.52
C LEU A 20 -17.32 -30.84 0.92
N VAL A 21 -17.63 -32.13 0.91
CA VAL A 21 -18.92 -32.66 1.34
C VAL A 21 -18.72 -33.62 2.51
N GLN A 22 -19.37 -33.32 3.62
CA GLN A 22 -19.21 -34.05 4.88
C GLN A 22 -20.53 -34.65 5.36
N ARG A 23 -20.42 -35.86 5.91
CA ARG A 23 -21.52 -36.62 6.53
C ARG A 23 -20.98 -37.43 7.69
N HIS A 24 -21.70 -37.47 8.81
CA HIS A 24 -21.21 -37.96 10.11
C HIS A 24 -20.65 -39.42 10.10
N ASP A 25 -21.11 -40.26 9.16
CA ASP A 25 -20.76 -41.69 9.11
C ASP A 25 -20.08 -42.12 7.78
N HIS A 26 -19.53 -41.18 7.01
CA HIS A 26 -18.91 -41.46 5.70
C HIS A 26 -17.59 -40.69 5.54
N GLU A 27 -16.72 -41.20 4.67
CA GLU A 27 -15.54 -40.44 4.22
C GLU A 27 -15.97 -39.16 3.50
N ASP A 28 -15.18 -38.10 3.68
CA ASP A 28 -15.39 -36.82 3.04
C ASP A 28 -15.29 -36.98 1.51
N LEU A 29 -16.29 -36.48 0.77
CA LEU A 29 -16.20 -36.40 -0.68
C LEU A 29 -15.61 -35.05 -1.04
N VAL A 30 -14.58 -35.04 -1.90
CA VAL A 30 -14.01 -33.80 -2.42
C VAL A 30 -14.13 -33.73 -3.93
N PHE A 31 -14.44 -32.53 -4.44
CA PHE A 31 -14.52 -32.27 -5.87
C PHE A 31 -13.68 -31.04 -6.22
N LYS A 32 -13.01 -31.11 -7.37
CA LYS A 32 -12.29 -30.00 -7.98
C LYS A 32 -12.81 -29.83 -9.41
N LEU A 33 -13.58 -28.78 -9.63
CA LEU A 33 -14.21 -28.46 -10.92
C LEU A 33 -13.60 -27.19 -11.50
N LEU A 34 -13.70 -26.97 -12.81
CA LEU A 34 -13.39 -25.66 -13.38
C LEU A 34 -14.44 -24.65 -12.92
N SER A 35 -14.01 -23.47 -12.47
CA SER A 35 -14.92 -22.44 -11.95
C SER A 35 -15.92 -21.92 -12.98
N GLU A 36 -15.55 -22.00 -14.27
CA GLU A 36 -16.39 -21.64 -15.41
C GLU A 36 -16.22 -22.69 -16.53
N ASP A 37 -17.30 -23.40 -16.85
CA ASP A 37 -17.36 -24.38 -17.96
C ASP A 37 -18.78 -24.45 -18.55
N PRO A 38 -19.21 -23.40 -19.26
CA PRO A 38 -20.60 -23.24 -19.71
C PRO A 38 -21.03 -24.32 -20.73
N GLN A 39 -20.09 -25.08 -21.30
CA GLN A 39 -20.41 -26.17 -22.23
C GLN A 39 -20.91 -27.42 -21.49
N ASN A 40 -20.49 -27.62 -20.23
CA ASN A 40 -20.78 -28.83 -19.46
C ASN A 40 -21.75 -28.58 -18.30
N TYR A 41 -21.72 -27.39 -17.68
CA TYR A 41 -22.62 -27.04 -16.58
C TYR A 41 -22.81 -25.52 -16.44
N ARG A 42 -23.96 -25.11 -15.89
CA ARG A 42 -24.29 -23.68 -15.72
C ARG A 42 -23.44 -23.01 -14.64
N ASP A 43 -23.15 -23.71 -13.56
CA ASP A 43 -22.46 -23.20 -12.38
C ASP A 43 -21.76 -24.35 -11.64
N ALA A 44 -20.49 -24.16 -11.28
CA ALA A 44 -19.66 -25.20 -10.66
C ALA A 44 -20.15 -25.61 -9.25
N PRO A 45 -20.51 -24.68 -8.33
CA PRO A 45 -21.16 -25.01 -7.07
C PRO A 45 -22.37 -25.95 -7.21
N THR A 46 -23.35 -25.61 -8.03
CA THR A 46 -24.55 -26.44 -8.22
C THR A 46 -24.23 -27.79 -8.88
N GLU A 47 -23.28 -27.84 -9.82
CA GLU A 47 -22.81 -29.09 -10.41
C GLU A 47 -22.13 -30.00 -9.38
N ALA A 48 -21.30 -29.46 -8.50
CA ALA A 48 -20.67 -30.24 -7.43
C ALA A 48 -21.72 -30.81 -6.46
N ILE A 49 -22.73 -30.01 -6.10
CA ILE A 49 -23.85 -30.46 -5.27
C ILE A 49 -24.65 -31.56 -5.97
N ARG A 50 -24.88 -31.43 -7.29
CA ARG A 50 -25.54 -32.47 -8.09
C ARG A 50 -24.76 -33.79 -8.01
N ARG A 51 -23.45 -33.78 -8.29
CA ARG A 51 -22.58 -34.98 -8.21
C ARG A 51 -22.57 -35.58 -6.80
N ALA A 52 -22.52 -34.74 -5.77
CA ALA A 52 -22.58 -35.19 -4.38
C ALA A 52 -23.91 -35.89 -4.07
N LEU A 53 -25.04 -35.31 -4.48
CA LEU A 53 -26.36 -35.92 -4.30
C LEU A 53 -26.50 -37.22 -5.10
N GLU A 54 -25.96 -37.32 -6.32
CA GLU A 54 -25.98 -38.58 -7.08
C GLU A 54 -25.26 -39.72 -6.35
N ILE A 55 -24.07 -39.42 -5.79
CA ILE A 55 -23.28 -40.40 -5.03
C ILE A 55 -23.99 -40.79 -3.74
N ILE A 56 -24.51 -39.82 -2.99
CA ILE A 56 -25.12 -40.04 -1.67
C ILE A 56 -26.50 -40.70 -1.79
N GLU A 57 -27.31 -40.29 -2.76
CA GLU A 57 -28.68 -40.79 -2.97
C GLU A 57 -28.73 -42.01 -3.91
N LYS A 58 -27.60 -42.35 -4.55
CA LYS A 58 -27.47 -43.46 -5.50
C LYS A 58 -28.50 -43.42 -6.63
N ARG A 59 -28.80 -42.21 -7.13
CA ARG A 59 -29.69 -41.96 -8.27
C ARG A 59 -29.02 -41.01 -9.25
N GLN A 60 -29.37 -41.09 -10.53
CA GLN A 60 -28.95 -40.08 -11.50
C GLN A 60 -29.82 -38.83 -11.39
N ILE A 61 -29.19 -37.67 -11.50
CA ILE A 61 -29.79 -36.35 -11.52
C ILE A 61 -29.35 -35.68 -12.83
N PRO A 62 -30.26 -35.46 -13.80
CA PRO A 62 -29.92 -34.81 -15.06
C PRO A 62 -29.23 -33.46 -14.86
N ILE A 63 -28.27 -33.14 -15.72
CA ILE A 63 -27.60 -31.84 -15.74
C ILE A 63 -28.64 -30.76 -16.06
N GLY A 64 -28.72 -29.71 -15.24
CA GLY A 64 -29.65 -28.60 -15.40
C GLY A 64 -30.99 -28.75 -14.68
N ASP A 65 -31.31 -29.92 -14.12
CA ASP A 65 -32.48 -30.09 -13.27
C ASP A 65 -32.32 -29.37 -11.93
N LYS A 66 -33.44 -28.90 -11.38
CA LYS A 66 -33.45 -28.27 -10.04
C LYS A 66 -33.18 -29.29 -8.95
N LEU A 67 -32.28 -28.95 -8.03
CA LEU A 67 -31.84 -29.81 -6.93
C LEU A 67 -32.80 -29.75 -5.74
N ASP A 68 -33.07 -30.88 -5.09
CA ASP A 68 -33.79 -30.93 -3.81
C ASP A 68 -32.78 -30.85 -2.66
N GLY A 69 -32.69 -29.69 -2.00
CA GLY A 69 -31.78 -29.43 -0.89
C GLY A 69 -32.28 -29.91 0.47
N SER A 70 -33.40 -30.64 0.57
CA SER A 70 -33.99 -31.02 1.87
C SER A 70 -33.09 -31.86 2.79
N ARG A 71 -32.10 -32.58 2.24
CA ARG A 71 -31.09 -33.32 3.02
C ARG A 71 -29.85 -32.51 3.37
N ILE A 72 -29.71 -31.31 2.82
CA ILE A 72 -28.54 -30.44 3.02
C ILE A 72 -28.79 -29.56 4.24
N ALA A 73 -28.06 -29.84 5.32
CA ALA A 73 -28.10 -29.08 6.56
C ALA A 73 -27.52 -27.67 6.38
N SER A 74 -26.38 -27.58 5.70
CA SER A 74 -25.74 -26.30 5.38
C SER A 74 -25.02 -26.35 4.04
N CYS A 75 -25.09 -25.25 3.31
CA CYS A 75 -24.25 -24.96 2.17
C CYS A 75 -23.48 -23.66 2.44
N ARG A 76 -22.16 -23.75 2.56
CA ARG A 76 -21.27 -22.63 2.90
C ARG A 76 -20.38 -22.30 1.71
N ILE A 77 -20.33 -21.04 1.28
CA ILE A 77 -19.72 -20.66 0.00
C ILE A 77 -18.78 -19.46 0.17
N GLY A 78 -17.51 -19.65 -0.17
CA GLY A 78 -16.56 -18.58 -0.48
C GLY A 78 -16.53 -18.33 -1.99
N THR A 79 -16.34 -17.08 -2.41
CA THR A 79 -16.35 -16.74 -3.83
C THR A 79 -15.45 -15.57 -4.17
N THR A 80 -14.82 -15.65 -5.35
CA THR A 80 -14.01 -14.57 -5.93
C THR A 80 -14.81 -13.62 -6.81
N ILE A 81 -16.13 -13.76 -6.92
CA ILE A 81 -16.94 -13.00 -7.90
C ILE A 81 -16.85 -11.48 -7.73
N ALA A 82 -16.88 -10.99 -6.49
CA ALA A 82 -16.75 -9.56 -6.20
C ALA A 82 -15.34 -9.04 -6.51
N THR A 83 -14.32 -9.81 -6.13
CA THR A 83 -12.91 -9.49 -6.43
C THR A 83 -12.67 -9.44 -7.93
N ASN A 84 -13.14 -10.43 -8.69
CA ASN A 84 -13.00 -10.45 -10.15
C ASN A 84 -13.79 -9.32 -10.81
N ALA A 85 -15.03 -9.06 -10.38
CA ALA A 85 -15.82 -7.94 -10.92
C ALA A 85 -15.13 -6.58 -10.72
N LEU A 86 -14.48 -6.37 -9.57
CA LEU A 86 -13.72 -5.17 -9.28
C LEU A 86 -12.44 -5.06 -10.12
N LEU A 87 -11.70 -6.16 -10.26
CA LEU A 87 -10.44 -6.19 -11.02
C LEU A 87 -10.65 -6.11 -12.53
N GLU A 88 -11.70 -6.75 -13.05
CA GLU A 88 -12.02 -6.82 -14.49
C GLU A 88 -12.90 -5.66 -14.97
N GLY A 89 -13.36 -4.79 -14.06
CA GLY A 89 -14.25 -3.68 -14.44
C GLY A 89 -15.65 -4.14 -14.88
N LYS A 90 -16.18 -5.21 -14.26
CA LYS A 90 -17.48 -5.83 -14.59
C LYS A 90 -18.54 -5.67 -13.49
N GLY A 91 -18.61 -4.51 -12.84
CA GLY A 91 -19.65 -4.20 -11.86
C GLY A 91 -20.89 -3.59 -12.49
N ARG A 92 -21.84 -3.18 -11.65
CA ARG A 92 -23.09 -2.53 -12.10
C ARG A 92 -22.87 -1.02 -12.23
N GLU A 93 -23.40 -0.43 -13.30
CA GLU A 93 -23.46 1.03 -13.47
C GLU A 93 -24.27 1.70 -12.35
N PHE A 94 -23.79 2.84 -11.86
CA PHE A 94 -24.44 3.61 -10.79
C PHE A 94 -24.04 5.08 -10.81
N ALA A 95 -24.87 5.92 -10.18
CA ALA A 95 -24.57 7.34 -10.00
C ALA A 95 -24.12 7.66 -8.57
N PHE A 96 -23.13 8.55 -8.44
CA PHE A 96 -22.62 9.04 -7.16
C PHE A 96 -23.23 10.39 -6.78
N VAL A 97 -23.74 10.50 -5.56
CA VAL A 97 -24.34 11.73 -5.00
C VAL A 97 -23.40 12.26 -3.92
N ALA A 98 -22.81 13.42 -4.17
CA ALA A 98 -21.80 14.05 -3.33
C ALA A 98 -22.29 15.36 -2.69
N THR A 99 -21.58 15.82 -1.67
CA THR A 99 -21.69 17.22 -1.21
C THR A 99 -21.27 18.16 -2.33
N LYS A 100 -21.95 19.31 -2.48
CA LYS A 100 -21.58 20.34 -3.46
C LYS A 100 -20.12 20.76 -3.36
N GLY A 101 -19.44 20.78 -4.50
CA GLY A 101 -18.00 21.05 -4.62
C GLY A 101 -17.10 19.81 -4.58
N PHE A 102 -17.65 18.61 -4.44
CA PHE A 102 -16.90 17.37 -4.25
C PHE A 102 -17.27 16.22 -5.19
N ARG A 103 -17.99 16.48 -6.28
CA ARG A 103 -18.37 15.43 -7.27
C ARG A 103 -17.20 14.62 -7.83
N ASP A 104 -16.00 15.21 -7.89
CA ASP A 104 -14.81 14.62 -8.49
C ASP A 104 -13.93 13.90 -7.46
N VAL A 105 -14.34 13.78 -6.18
CA VAL A 105 -13.48 13.26 -5.10
C VAL A 105 -12.90 11.88 -5.41
N CYS A 106 -13.70 10.93 -5.92
CA CYS A 106 -13.21 9.59 -6.28
C CYS A 106 -12.43 9.57 -7.60
N VAL A 107 -12.55 10.61 -8.43
CA VAL A 107 -11.77 10.74 -9.67
C VAL A 107 -10.39 11.31 -9.34
N ILE A 108 -10.32 12.34 -8.48
CA ILE A 108 -9.06 12.94 -8.05
C ILE A 108 -8.28 11.98 -7.15
N ASP A 109 -9.00 11.21 -6.33
CA ASP A 109 -8.44 10.31 -5.31
C ASP A 109 -7.50 11.08 -4.37
N ASP A 110 -6.43 10.46 -3.86
CA ASP A 110 -5.46 11.12 -2.99
C ASP A 110 -4.38 11.91 -3.76
N GLN A 111 -4.62 12.24 -5.03
CA GLN A 111 -3.76 12.97 -5.98
C GLN A 111 -2.34 12.40 -6.18
N THR A 112 -2.05 11.18 -5.72
CA THR A 112 -0.74 10.56 -5.90
C THR A 112 -0.64 9.75 -7.18
N ARG A 113 0.58 9.62 -7.69
CA ARG A 113 0.93 8.72 -8.79
C ARG A 113 1.31 7.36 -8.23
N PRO A 114 0.70 6.25 -8.71
CA PRO A 114 1.07 4.90 -8.27
C PRO A 114 2.50 4.51 -8.64
N LYS A 115 2.98 4.94 -9.82
CA LYS A 115 4.34 4.68 -10.31
C LYS A 115 5.08 5.99 -10.55
N LEU A 116 6.09 6.28 -9.72
CA LEU A 116 6.75 7.58 -9.64
C LEU A 116 7.52 8.00 -10.90
N PHE A 117 8.03 7.02 -11.64
CA PHE A 117 8.91 7.24 -12.80
C PHE A 117 8.18 7.05 -14.15
N ASP A 118 6.89 6.69 -14.14
CA ASP A 118 6.11 6.56 -15.37
C ASP A 118 5.63 7.94 -15.84
N LEU A 119 5.98 8.34 -17.07
CA LEU A 119 5.45 9.56 -17.69
C LEU A 119 3.98 9.39 -18.12
N ASN A 120 3.57 8.18 -18.49
CA ASN A 120 2.16 7.82 -18.72
C ASN A 120 1.51 7.47 -17.39
N VAL A 121 1.13 8.50 -16.63
CA VAL A 121 0.51 8.32 -15.32
C VAL A 121 -0.86 7.65 -15.48
N ARG A 122 -1.06 6.51 -14.81
CA ARG A 122 -2.31 5.76 -14.80
C ARG A 122 -2.75 5.48 -13.38
N LYS A 123 -3.94 5.96 -13.02
CA LYS A 123 -4.65 5.62 -11.78
C LYS A 123 -5.84 4.71 -12.08
N PRO A 124 -6.33 3.93 -11.10
CA PRO A 124 -7.59 3.24 -11.24
C PRO A 124 -8.72 4.24 -11.52
N PRO A 125 -9.59 4.00 -12.51
CA PRO A 125 -10.72 4.89 -12.77
C PRO A 125 -11.72 4.86 -11.59
N ALA A 126 -12.43 5.96 -11.38
CA ALA A 126 -13.57 5.99 -10.48
C ALA A 126 -14.61 4.95 -10.92
N LEU A 127 -15.29 4.32 -9.96
CA LEU A 127 -16.24 3.24 -10.26
C LEU A 127 -17.61 3.75 -10.71
N HIS A 128 -17.96 5.00 -10.38
CA HIS A 128 -19.24 5.59 -10.77
C HIS A 128 -19.19 6.07 -12.22
N ASP A 129 -20.30 5.96 -12.93
CA ASP A 129 -20.42 6.42 -14.32
C ASP A 129 -20.66 7.92 -14.42
N THR A 130 -21.36 8.46 -13.42
CA THR A 130 -21.65 9.89 -13.29
C THR A 130 -21.69 10.29 -11.83
N SER A 131 -21.47 11.58 -11.56
CA SER A 131 -21.63 12.17 -10.25
C SER A 131 -22.51 13.42 -10.30
N VAL A 132 -23.29 13.63 -9.24
CA VAL A 132 -24.12 14.82 -9.02
C VAL A 132 -23.89 15.35 -7.62
N GLU A 133 -24.27 16.60 -7.40
CA GLU A 133 -24.05 17.32 -6.16
C GLU A 133 -25.37 17.74 -5.55
N ILE A 134 -25.45 17.69 -4.22
CA ILE A 134 -26.54 18.25 -3.43
C ILE A 134 -25.99 19.38 -2.56
N ASP A 135 -26.74 20.48 -2.51
CA ASP A 135 -26.42 21.62 -1.65
C ASP A 135 -26.82 21.30 -0.21
N GLU A 136 -25.87 20.77 0.54
CA GLU A 136 -25.96 20.53 1.97
C GLU A 136 -24.59 20.79 2.58
N ARG A 137 -24.51 21.19 3.86
CA ARG A 137 -23.23 21.31 4.52
C ARG A 137 -23.34 21.25 6.04
N ILE A 138 -22.49 20.43 6.65
CA ILE A 138 -22.23 20.44 8.09
C ILE A 138 -20.73 20.62 8.38
N THR A 139 -20.36 21.10 9.57
CA THR A 139 -18.97 21.17 10.05
C THR A 139 -18.90 20.81 11.52
N ILE A 140 -17.72 20.37 11.99
CA ILE A 140 -17.43 20.24 13.43
C ILE A 140 -17.28 21.66 14.01
N GLU A 141 -17.84 21.93 15.19
CA GLU A 141 -17.82 23.28 15.76
C GLU A 141 -16.45 23.67 16.34
N ASP A 142 -15.80 22.75 17.07
CA ASP A 142 -14.41 22.91 17.55
C ASP A 142 -13.40 22.24 16.59
N TYR A 143 -12.10 22.35 16.88
CA TYR A 143 -11.03 21.77 16.07
C TYR A 143 -9.82 21.31 16.90
N ASP A 144 -9.13 20.26 16.46
CA ASP A 144 -8.09 19.56 17.24
C ASP A 144 -6.86 20.44 17.56
N LEU A 145 -6.50 21.38 16.68
CA LEU A 145 -5.35 22.28 16.89
C LEU A 145 -5.71 23.55 17.67
N ASN A 146 -6.93 23.65 18.20
CA ASN A 146 -7.36 24.84 18.94
C ASN A 146 -6.50 25.03 20.19
N PRO A 147 -5.71 26.12 20.30
CA PRO A 147 -4.93 26.39 21.52
C PRO A 147 -5.83 26.71 22.72
N PHE A 148 -7.11 27.00 22.49
CA PHE A 148 -8.12 27.34 23.50
C PHE A 148 -9.40 26.52 23.26
N PRO A 149 -9.39 25.19 23.51
CA PRO A 149 -10.49 24.29 23.16
C PRO A 149 -11.81 24.68 23.84
N LEU A 150 -12.93 24.41 23.15
CA LEU A 150 -14.26 24.76 23.65
C LEU A 150 -14.68 23.87 24.83
N ASN A 151 -15.46 24.45 25.74
CA ASN A 151 -16.05 23.71 26.85
C ASN A 151 -17.27 22.90 26.37
N LYS A 152 -17.04 21.66 25.92
CA LYS A 152 -18.06 20.71 25.40
C LYS A 152 -19.30 20.41 26.29
N PRO A 153 -19.29 20.56 27.63
CA PRO A 153 -20.47 20.39 28.48
C PRO A 153 -21.42 21.60 28.50
N ALA A 154 -21.08 22.72 27.86
CA ALA A 154 -21.94 23.90 27.85
C ALA A 154 -23.29 23.61 27.18
N GLU A 155 -24.35 24.25 27.66
CA GLU A 155 -25.70 24.14 27.09
C GLU A 155 -25.71 24.70 25.67
N ILE A 156 -26.26 23.93 24.72
CA ILE A 156 -26.37 24.36 23.32
C ILE A 156 -27.62 25.23 23.19
N ILE A 157 -27.42 26.53 22.93
CA ILE A 157 -28.50 27.52 22.79
C ILE A 157 -28.75 27.87 21.30
N ASP A 158 -27.75 27.66 20.44
CA ASP A 158 -27.84 27.93 19.00
C ASP A 158 -28.56 26.78 18.27
N PRO A 159 -29.68 27.02 17.57
CA PRO A 159 -30.44 25.98 16.87
C PRO A 159 -29.68 25.35 15.70
N ALA A 160 -28.62 25.99 15.17
CA ALA A 160 -27.76 25.41 14.14
C ALA A 160 -26.75 24.39 14.70
N LEU A 161 -26.60 24.32 16.03
CA LEU A 161 -25.70 23.40 16.69
C LEU A 161 -26.43 22.12 17.11
N VAL A 162 -25.84 20.98 16.79
CA VAL A 162 -26.37 19.66 17.13
C VAL A 162 -25.31 18.88 17.89
N LYS A 163 -25.70 18.32 19.05
CA LYS A 163 -24.86 17.36 19.78
C LYS A 163 -25.08 15.97 19.21
N THR A 164 -24.02 15.41 18.64
CA THR A 164 -24.03 14.09 18.02
C THR A 164 -24.00 12.97 19.09
N PRO A 165 -24.38 11.73 18.75
CA PRO A 165 -24.28 10.60 19.67
C PRO A 165 -22.85 10.32 20.19
N SER A 166 -21.81 10.68 19.43
CA SER A 166 -20.41 10.55 19.86
C SER A 166 -19.98 11.58 20.90
N GLY A 167 -20.80 12.62 21.11
CA GLY A 167 -20.52 13.75 22.01
C GLY A 167 -19.89 14.95 21.30
N GLU A 168 -19.61 14.86 20.00
CA GLU A 168 -19.16 16.00 19.20
C GLU A 168 -20.29 17.00 18.96
N VAL A 169 -19.95 18.29 18.94
CA VAL A 169 -20.87 19.36 18.58
C VAL A 169 -20.60 19.74 17.13
N ILE A 170 -21.60 19.59 16.28
CA ILE A 170 -21.54 19.98 14.88
C ILE A 170 -22.42 21.21 14.65
N ARG A 171 -22.16 21.91 13.55
CA ARG A 171 -22.96 23.00 13.03
C ARG A 171 -23.53 22.64 11.66
N ILE A 172 -24.84 22.79 11.49
CA ILE A 172 -25.49 22.73 10.17
C ILE A 172 -25.30 24.10 9.52
N LEU A 173 -24.51 24.14 8.45
CA LEU A 173 -24.20 25.35 7.69
C LEU A 173 -25.22 25.56 6.56
N GLU A 174 -25.62 24.47 5.91
CA GLU A 174 -26.64 24.44 4.86
C GLU A 174 -27.53 23.21 5.06
N ALA A 175 -28.83 23.42 5.18
CA ALA A 175 -29.80 22.35 5.38
C ALA A 175 -30.20 21.73 4.04
N LEU A 176 -30.54 20.45 4.04
CA LEU A 176 -31.00 19.75 2.85
C LEU A 176 -32.34 20.33 2.32
N ASP A 177 -32.41 20.68 1.03
CA ASP A 177 -33.67 21.01 0.35
C ASP A 177 -34.25 19.78 -0.39
N PRO A 178 -35.37 19.19 0.09
CA PRO A 178 -36.00 18.04 -0.56
C PRO A 178 -36.45 18.30 -2.02
N HIS A 179 -36.75 19.54 -2.39
CA HIS A 179 -37.16 19.86 -3.76
C HIS A 179 -35.97 19.74 -4.71
N ASN A 180 -34.85 20.38 -4.37
CA ASN A 180 -33.60 20.25 -5.11
C ASN A 180 -33.14 18.78 -5.23
N VAL A 181 -33.24 18.00 -4.14
CA VAL A 181 -32.89 16.56 -4.17
C VAL A 181 -33.75 15.81 -5.20
N ARG A 182 -35.06 16.05 -5.24
CA ARG A 182 -35.95 15.38 -6.22
C ARG A 182 -35.63 15.78 -7.65
N GLU A 183 -35.28 17.02 -7.90
CA GLU A 183 -34.90 17.49 -9.23
C GLU A 183 -33.62 16.79 -9.71
N VAL A 184 -32.57 16.81 -8.89
CA VAL A 184 -31.27 16.18 -9.20
C VAL A 184 -31.42 14.68 -9.42
N LEU A 185 -32.12 13.98 -8.51
CA LEU A 185 -32.37 12.54 -8.65
C LEU A 185 -33.30 12.21 -9.83
N GLY A 186 -34.21 13.11 -10.19
CA GLY A 186 -35.10 12.96 -11.35
C GLY A 186 -34.33 12.96 -12.67
N GLY A 187 -33.29 13.79 -12.77
CA GLY A 187 -32.34 13.76 -13.89
C GLY A 187 -31.65 12.40 -14.03
N LEU A 188 -31.16 11.84 -12.91
CA LEU A 188 -30.51 10.52 -12.92
C LEU A 188 -31.45 9.38 -13.30
N ARG A 189 -32.70 9.38 -12.80
CA ARG A 189 -33.71 8.40 -13.22
C ARG A 189 -34.02 8.49 -14.70
N SER A 190 -34.14 9.71 -15.23
CA SER A 190 -34.40 9.94 -16.65
C SER A 190 -33.24 9.49 -17.54
N ALA A 191 -32.01 9.53 -17.02
CA ALA A 191 -30.81 9.00 -17.68
C ALA A 191 -30.66 7.46 -17.58
N GLY A 192 -31.55 6.77 -16.84
CA GLY A 192 -31.59 5.30 -16.78
C GLY A 192 -30.93 4.68 -15.54
N TYR A 193 -30.39 5.48 -14.61
CA TYR A 193 -29.75 4.93 -13.42
C TYR A 193 -30.76 4.33 -12.43
N THR A 194 -30.48 3.10 -11.96
CA THR A 194 -31.28 2.39 -10.93
C THR A 194 -30.53 2.20 -9.61
N SER A 195 -29.22 2.44 -9.60
CA SER A 195 -28.35 2.29 -8.42
C SER A 195 -27.70 3.63 -8.04
N LEU A 196 -27.60 3.90 -6.74
CA LEU A 196 -26.98 5.12 -6.20
C LEU A 196 -25.97 4.81 -5.08
N ALA A 197 -24.89 5.59 -5.04
CA ALA A 197 -24.06 5.76 -3.85
C ALA A 197 -24.21 7.21 -3.33
N ILE A 198 -24.51 7.39 -2.05
CA ILE A 198 -24.71 8.70 -1.42
C ILE A 198 -23.61 8.88 -0.38
N SER A 199 -22.82 9.96 -0.49
CA SER A 199 -21.81 10.31 0.52
C SER A 199 -21.72 11.82 0.74
N PHE A 200 -21.98 12.23 1.98
CA PHE A 200 -21.86 13.62 2.42
C PHE A 200 -20.73 13.83 3.43
N LEU A 201 -20.14 15.03 3.42
CA LEU A 201 -19.08 15.41 4.35
C LEU A 201 -19.58 15.39 5.79
N HIS A 202 -18.78 14.80 6.68
CA HIS A 202 -19.05 14.50 8.09
C HIS A 202 -20.30 13.65 8.35
N SER A 203 -20.81 12.91 7.35
CA SER A 203 -21.98 12.04 7.53
C SER A 203 -21.78 10.92 8.56
N TYR A 204 -20.53 10.60 8.91
CA TYR A 204 -20.19 9.70 10.01
C TYR A 204 -20.58 10.25 11.40
N LEU A 205 -20.78 11.57 11.54
CA LEU A 205 -21.26 12.23 12.76
C LEU A 205 -22.77 12.51 12.73
N HIS A 206 -23.33 12.74 11.55
CA HIS A 206 -24.74 13.11 11.36
C HIS A 206 -25.28 12.52 10.05
N THR A 207 -26.06 11.44 10.17
CA THR A 207 -26.54 10.63 9.03
C THR A 207 -27.80 11.17 8.39
N ASP A 208 -28.53 12.09 9.05
CA ASP A 208 -29.88 12.51 8.66
C ASP A 208 -29.98 13.04 7.23
N HIS A 209 -28.95 13.74 6.72
CA HIS A 209 -28.93 14.21 5.33
C HIS A 209 -28.88 13.04 4.33
N GLU A 210 -28.03 12.04 4.55
CA GLU A 210 -27.97 10.84 3.70
C GLU A 210 -29.26 10.02 3.80
N ASP A 211 -29.84 9.91 4.99
CA ASP A 211 -31.09 9.18 5.24
C ASP A 211 -32.29 9.79 4.49
N GLN A 212 -32.39 11.12 4.47
CA GLN A 212 -33.43 11.82 3.73
C GLN A 212 -33.29 11.66 2.22
N VAL A 213 -32.08 11.77 1.67
CA VAL A 213 -31.83 11.55 0.24
C VAL A 213 -32.14 10.10 -0.14
N ALA A 214 -31.73 9.12 0.67
CA ALA A 214 -32.01 7.72 0.44
C ALA A 214 -33.52 7.42 0.45
N LYS A 215 -34.28 8.05 1.35
CA LYS A 215 -35.75 7.94 1.39
C LYS A 215 -36.38 8.46 0.09
N ILE A 216 -35.96 9.65 -0.36
CA ILE A 216 -36.45 10.26 -1.60
C ILE A 216 -36.10 9.37 -2.80
N ALA A 217 -34.86 8.88 -2.89
CA ALA A 217 -34.44 7.97 -3.95
C ALA A 217 -35.31 6.70 -4.00
N LYS A 218 -35.63 6.11 -2.84
CA LYS A 218 -36.51 4.93 -2.78
C LYS A 218 -37.92 5.24 -3.30
N GLU A 219 -38.49 6.40 -2.94
CA GLU A 219 -39.79 6.85 -3.45
C GLU A 219 -39.78 7.08 -4.97
N MET A 220 -38.62 7.41 -5.55
CA MET A 220 -38.42 7.63 -6.99
C MET A 220 -38.07 6.34 -7.78
N GLY A 221 -38.02 5.19 -7.10
CA GLY A 221 -37.85 3.88 -7.71
C GLY A 221 -36.40 3.49 -8.03
N PHE A 222 -35.41 4.05 -7.32
CA PHE A 222 -34.06 3.47 -7.31
C PHE A 222 -34.09 2.10 -6.58
N GLU A 223 -33.44 1.10 -7.17
CA GLU A 223 -33.47 -0.30 -6.71
C GLU A 223 -32.40 -0.57 -5.64
N HIS A 224 -31.19 -0.06 -5.87
CA HIS A 224 -30.05 -0.21 -4.96
C HIS A 224 -29.59 1.16 -4.50
N ILE A 225 -29.62 1.40 -3.19
CA ILE A 225 -29.24 2.68 -2.59
C ILE A 225 -28.22 2.41 -1.48
N THR A 226 -27.00 2.88 -1.70
CA THR A 226 -25.88 2.71 -0.77
C THR A 226 -25.59 4.03 -0.07
N LYS A 227 -25.67 4.05 1.26
CA LYS A 227 -25.30 5.21 2.08
C LYS A 227 -23.90 5.02 2.65
N ALA A 228 -23.06 6.04 2.55
CA ALA A 228 -21.69 5.93 3.00
C ALA A 228 -21.58 5.85 4.53
N SER A 229 -22.47 6.53 5.26
CA SER A 229 -22.61 6.41 6.73
C SER A 229 -22.99 5.00 7.21
N GLU A 230 -23.59 4.15 6.36
CA GLU A 230 -23.91 2.77 6.71
C GLU A 230 -22.77 1.81 6.38
N VAL A 231 -22.11 2.02 5.23
CA VAL A 231 -21.01 1.16 4.76
C VAL A 231 -19.74 1.38 5.57
N SER A 232 -19.40 2.63 5.86
CA SER A 232 -18.13 2.99 6.52
C SER A 232 -18.33 4.19 7.44
N PRO A 233 -18.85 4.01 8.66
CA PRO A 233 -19.17 5.09 9.61
C PRO A 233 -17.93 5.69 10.29
N VAL A 234 -16.92 6.08 9.51
CA VAL A 234 -15.67 6.66 9.99
C VAL A 234 -15.35 7.96 9.26
N ILE A 235 -14.51 8.78 9.91
CA ILE A 235 -13.92 9.98 9.30
C ILE A 235 -13.10 9.62 8.06
N LYS A 236 -12.94 10.60 7.17
CA LYS A 236 -12.26 10.62 5.86
C LYS A 236 -13.25 10.40 4.71
N TYR A 237 -13.62 11.52 4.10
CA TYR A 237 -14.62 11.59 3.04
C TYR A 237 -14.25 10.78 1.80
N LEU A 238 -12.98 10.82 1.36
CA LEU A 238 -12.51 10.09 0.19
C LEU A 238 -12.62 8.57 0.42
N GLN A 239 -12.09 8.05 1.52
CA GLN A 239 -12.14 6.63 1.86
C GLN A 239 -13.58 6.13 2.03
N ARG A 240 -14.42 6.92 2.71
CA ARG A 240 -15.82 6.60 2.91
C ARG A 240 -16.61 6.61 1.59
N SER A 241 -16.35 7.60 0.72
CA SER A 241 -16.92 7.69 -0.63
C SER A 241 -16.48 6.52 -1.51
N SER A 242 -15.18 6.18 -1.49
CA SER A 242 -14.61 5.04 -2.22
C SER A 242 -15.26 3.72 -1.80
N SER A 243 -15.44 3.51 -0.50
CA SER A 243 -16.09 2.31 0.05
C SER A 243 -17.57 2.22 -0.33
N ALA A 244 -18.30 3.34 -0.29
CA ALA A 244 -19.69 3.40 -0.74
C ALA A 244 -19.83 3.16 -2.25
N CYS A 245 -18.92 3.70 -3.06
CA CYS A 245 -18.86 3.45 -4.50
C CYS A 245 -18.58 1.98 -4.81
N SER A 246 -17.61 1.36 -4.12
CA SER A 246 -17.31 -0.06 -4.25
C SER A 246 -18.52 -0.93 -3.88
N GLU A 247 -19.21 -0.60 -2.80
CA GLU A 247 -20.42 -1.34 -2.41
C GLU A 247 -21.54 -1.18 -3.45
N ALA A 248 -21.83 0.02 -3.94
CA ALA A 248 -22.83 0.24 -4.98
C ALA A 248 -22.51 -0.49 -6.30
N TYR A 249 -21.22 -0.59 -6.63
CA TYR A 249 -20.71 -1.27 -7.80
C TYR A 249 -20.84 -2.81 -7.70
N LEU A 250 -20.60 -3.37 -6.51
CA LEU A 250 -20.50 -4.82 -6.28
C LEU A 250 -21.79 -5.46 -5.73
N TYR A 251 -22.55 -4.74 -4.92
CA TYR A 251 -23.74 -5.29 -4.25
C TYR A 251 -24.77 -5.91 -5.20
N PRO A 252 -25.10 -5.30 -6.36
CA PRO A 252 -26.02 -5.91 -7.32
C PRO A 252 -25.47 -7.22 -7.90
N ILE A 253 -24.17 -7.28 -8.22
CA ILE A 253 -23.52 -8.48 -8.76
C ILE A 253 -23.57 -9.64 -7.75
N VAL A 254 -23.28 -9.34 -6.47
CA VAL A 254 -23.36 -10.32 -5.40
C VAL A 254 -24.79 -10.81 -5.21
N LYS A 255 -25.79 -9.92 -5.28
CA LYS A 255 -27.20 -10.31 -5.20
C LYS A 255 -27.64 -11.20 -6.35
N ASP A 256 -27.25 -10.87 -7.58
CA ASP A 256 -27.56 -11.69 -8.75
C ASP A 256 -26.94 -13.08 -8.64
N TYR A 257 -25.70 -13.18 -8.14
CA TYR A 257 -25.05 -14.46 -7.88
C TYR A 257 -25.77 -15.32 -6.84
N VAL A 258 -26.13 -14.72 -5.70
CA VAL A 258 -26.90 -15.40 -4.65
C VAL A 258 -28.23 -15.90 -5.19
N ASN A 259 -28.96 -15.05 -5.93
CA ASN A 259 -30.25 -15.40 -6.53
C ASN A 259 -30.09 -16.52 -7.58
N ALA A 260 -29.04 -16.46 -8.40
CA ALA A 260 -28.76 -17.47 -9.41
C ALA A 260 -28.47 -18.84 -8.78
N PHE A 261 -27.62 -18.89 -7.74
CA PHE A 261 -27.35 -20.11 -6.98
C PHE A 261 -28.64 -20.70 -6.37
N GLN A 262 -29.43 -19.88 -5.69
CA GLN A 262 -30.69 -20.30 -5.08
C GLN A 262 -31.73 -20.78 -6.11
N SER A 263 -31.73 -20.21 -7.32
CA SER A 263 -32.64 -20.61 -8.41
C SER A 263 -32.41 -22.04 -8.92
N GLY A 264 -31.22 -22.61 -8.65
CA GLY A 264 -30.85 -23.98 -8.97
C GLY A 264 -31.55 -25.05 -8.12
N PHE A 265 -32.33 -24.65 -7.11
CA PHE A 265 -32.99 -25.57 -6.18
C PHE A 265 -34.51 -25.56 -6.35
N SER A 266 -35.15 -26.72 -6.23
CA SER A 266 -36.61 -26.86 -6.10
C SER A 266 -37.03 -26.63 -4.65
N ARG A 267 -36.16 -27.03 -3.70
CA ARG A 267 -36.23 -26.74 -2.28
C ARG A 267 -34.84 -26.38 -1.79
N LEU A 268 -34.70 -25.21 -1.18
CA LEU A 268 -33.40 -24.71 -0.71
C LEU A 268 -32.83 -25.60 0.41
N PRO A 269 -31.49 -25.65 0.56
CA PRO A 269 -30.84 -26.15 1.78
C PRO A 269 -31.38 -25.47 3.04
N HIS A 270 -31.22 -26.12 4.19
CA HIS A 270 -31.66 -25.57 5.47
C HIS A 270 -30.95 -24.27 5.85
N SER A 271 -29.66 -24.14 5.53
CA SER A 271 -28.88 -22.91 5.66
C SER A 271 -28.03 -22.68 4.41
N VAL A 272 -27.98 -21.44 3.92
CA VAL A 272 -27.11 -21.02 2.81
C VAL A 272 -26.33 -19.79 3.27
N GLU A 273 -25.05 -20.01 3.54
CA GLU A 273 -24.15 -19.06 4.17
C GLU A 273 -22.99 -18.72 3.22
N PHE A 274 -22.55 -17.47 3.24
CA PHE A 274 -21.44 -16.97 2.44
C PHE A 274 -20.32 -16.49 3.34
N MET A 275 -19.08 -16.78 2.95
CA MET A 275 -17.89 -16.32 3.64
C MET A 275 -17.68 -14.83 3.40
N GLY A 276 -17.42 -14.09 4.48
CA GLY A 276 -17.00 -12.69 4.44
C GLY A 276 -15.48 -12.53 4.48
N SER A 277 -14.99 -11.36 4.07
CA SER A 277 -13.57 -10.97 4.15
C SER A 277 -13.00 -11.02 5.57
N ASP A 278 -13.86 -10.93 6.58
CA ASP A 278 -13.52 -10.99 8.00
C ASP A 278 -13.41 -12.44 8.54
N GLY A 279 -13.54 -13.45 7.68
CA GLY A 279 -13.53 -14.86 8.08
C GLY A 279 -14.81 -15.34 8.74
N GLY A 280 -15.85 -14.49 8.80
CA GLY A 280 -17.16 -14.83 9.33
C GLY A 280 -18.16 -15.20 8.24
N LEU A 281 -19.10 -16.07 8.56
CA LEU A 281 -20.22 -16.39 7.67
C LEU A 281 -21.32 -15.33 7.76
N ARG A 282 -22.05 -15.12 6.65
CA ARG A 282 -23.27 -14.33 6.55
C ARG A 282 -24.36 -15.14 5.86
N GLN A 283 -25.62 -15.00 6.29
CA GLN A 283 -26.74 -15.56 5.55
C GLN A 283 -26.85 -14.91 4.16
N ALA A 284 -27.28 -15.68 3.15
CA ALA A 284 -27.47 -15.23 1.76
C ALA A 284 -28.19 -13.86 1.62
N ALA A 285 -29.20 -13.59 2.47
CA ALA A 285 -29.95 -12.35 2.44
C ALA A 285 -29.15 -11.11 2.93
N LYS A 286 -28.13 -11.32 3.78
CA LYS A 286 -27.33 -10.28 4.43
C LYS A 286 -25.96 -10.08 3.80
N PHE A 287 -25.54 -10.95 2.89
CA PHE A 287 -24.25 -10.86 2.20
C PHE A 287 -24.14 -9.58 1.35
N ARG A 288 -23.06 -8.82 1.55
CA ARG A 288 -22.80 -7.51 0.93
C ARG A 288 -21.63 -7.53 -0.06
N GLY A 289 -21.50 -6.46 -0.85
CA GLY A 289 -20.52 -6.37 -1.93
C GLY A 289 -19.08 -6.33 -1.44
N ASN A 290 -18.77 -5.38 -0.55
CA ASN A 290 -17.42 -5.19 -0.02
C ASN A 290 -16.98 -6.35 0.89
N GLU A 291 -17.92 -6.95 1.64
CA GLU A 291 -17.67 -8.14 2.47
C GLU A 291 -17.37 -9.40 1.65
N ALA A 292 -17.70 -9.42 0.35
CA ALA A 292 -17.40 -10.55 -0.52
C ALA A 292 -15.96 -10.54 -1.07
N LEU A 293 -15.24 -9.42 -0.93
CA LEU A 293 -13.87 -9.27 -1.43
C LEU A 293 -12.92 -10.19 -0.67
N LEU A 294 -12.06 -10.95 -1.36
CA LEU A 294 -11.08 -11.84 -0.72
C LEU A 294 -11.69 -12.89 0.23
N SER A 295 -12.96 -13.24 0.06
CA SER A 295 -13.65 -14.22 0.93
C SER A 295 -13.07 -15.64 0.85
N GLY A 296 -12.58 -16.07 -0.31
CA GLY A 296 -11.89 -17.36 -0.48
C GLY A 296 -10.62 -17.46 0.37
N PRO A 297 -9.65 -16.54 0.20
CA PRO A 297 -8.45 -16.47 1.05
C PRO A 297 -8.76 -16.34 2.55
N ALA A 298 -9.81 -15.60 2.92
CA ALA A 298 -10.28 -15.53 4.32
C ALA A 298 -10.67 -16.91 4.88
N GLY A 299 -11.31 -17.76 4.07
CA GLY A 299 -11.53 -19.16 4.38
C GLY A 299 -10.21 -19.92 4.64
N GLY A 300 -9.17 -19.67 3.86
CA GLY A 300 -7.84 -20.25 4.08
C GLY A 300 -7.25 -19.89 5.45
N VAL A 301 -7.39 -18.63 5.87
CA VAL A 301 -6.94 -18.17 7.22
C VAL A 301 -7.70 -18.90 8.33
N VAL A 302 -9.02 -19.05 8.20
CA VAL A 302 -9.83 -19.83 9.16
C VAL A 302 -9.37 -21.29 9.18
N GLY A 303 -9.08 -21.86 8.00
CA GLY A 303 -8.58 -23.22 7.87
C GLY A 303 -7.29 -23.43 8.66
N ILE A 304 -6.25 -22.62 8.43
CA ILE A 304 -4.98 -22.77 9.16
C ILE A 304 -5.16 -22.54 10.68
N ALA A 305 -6.03 -21.61 11.08
CA ALA A 305 -6.27 -21.28 12.48
C ALA A 305 -6.94 -22.44 13.23
N GLN A 306 -7.86 -23.15 12.56
CA GLN A 306 -8.62 -24.24 13.17
C GLN A 306 -7.95 -25.62 13.03
N THR A 307 -7.09 -25.81 12.02
CA THR A 307 -6.45 -27.12 11.79
C THR A 307 -5.00 -27.20 12.28
N CYS A 308 -4.27 -26.08 12.32
CA CYS A 308 -2.81 -26.10 12.51
C CYS A 308 -2.31 -25.33 13.76
N TYR A 309 -3.12 -24.46 14.37
CA TYR A 309 -2.78 -23.80 15.62
C TYR A 309 -3.16 -24.66 16.83
N ASP A 310 -2.26 -24.78 17.80
CA ASP A 310 -2.53 -25.46 19.06
C ASP A 310 -2.42 -24.48 20.24
N PRO A 311 -3.54 -24.19 20.94
CA PRO A 311 -3.54 -23.29 22.08
C PRO A 311 -2.61 -23.73 23.23
N SER A 312 -2.30 -25.02 23.35
CA SER A 312 -1.42 -25.56 24.40
C SER A 312 0.06 -25.34 24.11
N GLU A 313 0.48 -25.38 22.84
CA GLU A 313 1.84 -25.03 22.42
C GLU A 313 1.99 -23.50 22.35
N GLY A 314 0.94 -22.79 21.93
CA GLY A 314 0.92 -21.34 21.85
C GLY A 314 1.88 -20.75 20.80
N THR A 315 2.44 -21.57 19.91
CA THR A 315 3.34 -21.11 18.85
C THR A 315 2.52 -20.47 17.72
N PRO A 316 2.74 -19.19 17.37
CA PRO A 316 2.05 -18.54 16.27
C PRO A 316 2.30 -19.24 14.92
N ILE A 317 1.34 -19.14 14.02
CA ILE A 317 1.42 -19.70 12.66
C ILE A 317 1.47 -18.60 11.60
N LEU A 318 2.18 -18.89 10.51
CA LEU A 318 2.26 -18.06 9.32
C LEU A 318 1.72 -18.85 8.13
N GLY A 319 0.59 -18.44 7.59
CA GLY A 319 -0.04 -19.06 6.42
C GLY A 319 0.67 -18.68 5.12
N PHE A 320 0.82 -19.67 4.24
CA PHE A 320 1.38 -19.55 2.91
C PHE A 320 0.50 -20.34 1.93
N ASP A 321 -0.43 -19.64 1.27
CA ASP A 321 -1.27 -20.20 0.20
C ASP A 321 -0.62 -19.90 -1.14
N MET A 322 -0.13 -20.90 -1.87
CA MET A 322 0.42 -20.68 -3.21
C MET A 322 -0.43 -21.37 -4.27
N GLY A 323 -1.06 -20.54 -5.10
CA GLY A 323 -1.85 -20.95 -6.25
C GLY A 323 -1.08 -20.84 -7.58
N GLY A 324 -1.85 -20.86 -8.68
CA GLY A 324 -1.31 -20.70 -10.03
C GLY A 324 -0.96 -19.24 -10.39
N THR A 325 -1.61 -18.25 -9.80
CA THR A 325 -1.44 -16.83 -10.18
C THR A 325 -0.76 -15.99 -9.11
N SER A 326 -1.01 -16.30 -7.85
CA SER A 326 -0.63 -15.50 -6.70
C SER A 326 -0.32 -16.36 -5.49
N THR A 327 0.24 -15.73 -4.47
CA THR A 327 0.42 -16.28 -3.14
C THR A 327 -0.23 -15.37 -2.11
N ASP A 328 -1.03 -15.94 -1.20
CA ASP A 328 -1.65 -15.25 -0.07
C ASP A 328 -0.96 -15.61 1.24
N VAL A 329 -0.71 -14.59 2.07
CA VAL A 329 0.05 -14.71 3.33
C VAL A 329 -0.76 -14.11 4.47
N CYS A 330 -0.81 -14.80 5.60
CA CYS A 330 -1.49 -14.33 6.81
C CYS A 330 -0.76 -14.80 8.08
N ARG A 331 -1.03 -14.17 9.22
CA ARG A 331 -0.49 -14.56 10.54
C ARG A 331 -1.62 -14.82 11.52
N TYR A 332 -1.46 -15.82 12.38
CA TYR A 332 -2.41 -16.11 13.46
C TYR A 332 -1.66 -16.55 14.73
N ASP A 333 -2.05 -16.03 15.89
CA ASP A 333 -1.44 -16.33 17.20
C ASP A 333 -2.47 -16.65 18.28
N GLY A 334 -3.58 -17.26 17.87
CA GLY A 334 -4.73 -17.54 18.74
C GLY A 334 -5.83 -16.48 18.68
N LYS A 335 -5.57 -15.35 17.99
CA LYS A 335 -6.57 -14.35 17.62
C LYS A 335 -6.39 -13.97 16.16
N TYR A 336 -7.51 -13.67 15.48
CA TYR A 336 -7.47 -13.18 14.11
C TYR A 336 -6.89 -11.77 14.06
N ASP A 337 -6.03 -11.53 13.08
CA ASP A 337 -5.52 -10.19 12.79
C ASP A 337 -6.41 -9.52 11.75
N TYR A 338 -6.91 -8.32 12.07
CA TYR A 338 -7.85 -7.59 11.23
C TYR A 338 -7.27 -6.27 10.73
N LEU A 339 -7.53 -5.98 9.46
CA LEU A 339 -7.34 -4.67 8.86
C LEU A 339 -8.66 -3.89 8.88
N THR A 340 -8.54 -2.58 9.03
CA THR A 340 -9.68 -1.64 8.92
C THR A 340 -9.75 -0.98 7.55
N GLU A 341 -8.62 -0.90 6.85
CA GLU A 341 -8.47 -0.36 5.50
C GLU A 341 -7.57 -1.31 4.70
N THR A 342 -7.94 -1.60 3.46
CA THR A 342 -7.13 -2.38 2.52
C THR A 342 -7.15 -1.76 1.13
N THR A 343 -6.22 -2.15 0.26
CA THR A 343 -6.20 -1.75 -1.15
C THR A 343 -6.51 -2.94 -2.04
N VAL A 344 -7.63 -2.89 -2.77
CA VAL A 344 -8.03 -3.93 -3.75
C VAL A 344 -8.20 -3.29 -5.12
N GLY A 345 -7.53 -3.83 -6.14
CA GLY A 345 -7.56 -3.24 -7.50
C GLY A 345 -7.06 -1.79 -7.54
N GLY A 346 -6.09 -1.44 -6.69
CA GLY A 346 -5.55 -0.09 -6.55
C GLY A 346 -6.45 0.91 -5.80
N ARG A 347 -7.59 0.46 -5.25
CA ARG A 347 -8.55 1.33 -4.53
C ARG A 347 -8.57 1.03 -3.04
N LYS A 348 -8.60 2.08 -2.22
CA LYS A 348 -8.74 1.93 -0.76
C LYS A 348 -10.19 1.68 -0.39
N ILE A 349 -10.41 0.61 0.36
CA ILE A 349 -11.72 0.17 0.84
C ILE A 349 -11.63 -0.01 2.35
N THR A 350 -12.60 0.57 3.06
CA THR A 350 -12.69 0.54 4.52
C THR A 350 -13.81 -0.39 4.94
N VAL A 351 -13.46 -1.65 5.18
CA VAL A 351 -14.33 -2.70 5.71
C VAL A 351 -13.45 -3.64 6.55
N PRO A 352 -13.95 -4.20 7.67
CA PRO A 352 -13.20 -5.18 8.43
C PRO A 352 -12.83 -6.39 7.55
N MET A 353 -11.53 -6.68 7.44
CA MET A 353 -11.02 -7.82 6.70
C MET A 353 -9.93 -8.52 7.50
N LEU A 354 -9.76 -9.82 7.30
CA LEU A 354 -8.55 -10.50 7.78
C LEU A 354 -7.31 -9.91 7.11
N ASN A 355 -6.22 -9.80 7.86
CA ASN A 355 -4.95 -9.29 7.38
C ASN A 355 -4.28 -10.32 6.45
N ILE A 356 -4.62 -10.24 5.17
CA ILE A 356 -4.12 -11.10 4.11
C ILE A 356 -3.29 -10.24 3.16
N ALA A 357 -2.02 -10.60 2.99
CA ALA A 357 -1.12 -9.98 2.04
C ALA A 357 -0.97 -10.88 0.82
N THR A 358 -1.35 -10.37 -0.36
CA THR A 358 -1.20 -11.08 -1.63
C THR A 358 0.05 -10.61 -2.38
N VAL A 359 0.82 -11.54 -2.93
CA VAL A 359 1.90 -11.26 -3.88
C VAL A 359 1.62 -11.91 -5.23
N ALA A 360 1.92 -11.19 -6.31
CA ALA A 360 1.80 -11.66 -7.69
C ALA A 360 2.92 -12.65 -8.08
N ALA A 361 3.17 -13.63 -7.21
CA ALA A 361 4.10 -14.72 -7.39
C ALA A 361 3.35 -16.04 -7.13
N GLY A 362 3.19 -16.87 -8.15
CA GLY A 362 2.54 -18.18 -8.10
C GLY A 362 3.15 -19.12 -9.14
N GLY A 363 2.58 -20.31 -9.33
CA GLY A 363 3.12 -21.30 -10.29
C GLY A 363 3.19 -20.79 -11.75
N GLY A 364 2.25 -19.93 -12.14
CA GLY A 364 2.14 -19.33 -13.47
C GLY A 364 2.90 -18.02 -13.62
N SER A 365 3.62 -17.53 -12.62
CA SER A 365 4.41 -16.30 -12.74
C SER A 365 5.50 -16.48 -13.81
N MET A 366 5.56 -15.54 -14.75
CA MET A 366 6.43 -15.59 -15.91
C MET A 366 7.90 -15.34 -15.54
N LEU A 367 8.81 -15.98 -16.27
CA LEU A 367 10.26 -15.85 -16.09
C LEU A 367 10.86 -14.98 -17.19
N PHE A 368 11.65 -13.96 -16.83
CA PHE A 368 12.31 -13.07 -17.78
C PHE A 368 13.80 -12.87 -17.44
N ALA A 369 14.62 -12.71 -18.48
CA ALA A 369 15.98 -12.19 -18.40
C ALA A 369 15.97 -10.72 -18.85
N ARG A 370 16.24 -9.77 -17.94
CA ARG A 370 16.25 -8.33 -18.27
C ARG A 370 17.57 -7.69 -17.81
N HIS A 371 18.43 -7.30 -18.75
CA HIS A 371 19.72 -6.64 -18.47
C HIS A 371 20.60 -7.45 -17.51
N GLY A 372 20.67 -8.77 -17.70
CA GLY A 372 21.45 -9.67 -16.84
C GLY A 372 20.86 -9.94 -15.45
N LEU A 373 19.66 -9.46 -15.14
CA LEU A 373 18.92 -9.78 -13.92
C LEU A 373 17.82 -10.82 -14.19
N PHE A 374 17.58 -11.67 -13.20
CA PHE A 374 16.51 -12.66 -13.17
C PHE A 374 15.23 -11.99 -12.63
N VAL A 375 14.16 -11.99 -13.43
CA VAL A 375 12.88 -11.37 -13.07
C VAL A 375 11.77 -12.42 -13.08
N VAL A 376 10.96 -12.47 -12.02
CA VAL A 376 9.82 -13.38 -11.87
C VAL A 376 8.55 -12.58 -11.62
N GLY A 377 7.59 -12.67 -12.54
CA GLY A 377 6.36 -11.87 -12.49
C GLY A 377 6.61 -10.36 -12.64
N PRO A 378 5.62 -9.51 -12.33
CA PRO A 378 4.30 -9.84 -11.79
C PRO A 378 3.33 -10.49 -12.79
N GLU A 379 3.69 -10.52 -14.08
CA GLU A 379 2.87 -11.14 -15.11
C GLU A 379 2.69 -12.64 -14.85
N SER A 380 1.45 -13.12 -15.02
CA SER A 380 1.11 -14.53 -14.86
C SER A 380 0.52 -15.09 -16.14
N ALA A 381 0.90 -16.32 -16.49
CA ALA A 381 0.32 -17.06 -17.60
C ALA A 381 -1.08 -17.63 -17.31
N GLY A 382 -1.52 -17.60 -16.04
CA GLY A 382 -2.80 -18.16 -15.60
C GLY A 382 -2.95 -19.65 -15.95
N ALA A 383 -4.16 -20.08 -16.29
CA ALA A 383 -4.44 -21.43 -16.83
C ALA A 383 -4.57 -21.44 -18.38
N HIS A 384 -4.71 -20.27 -18.99
CA HIS A 384 -4.76 -20.07 -20.44
C HIS A 384 -4.06 -18.75 -20.83
N PRO A 385 -3.00 -18.77 -21.64
CA PRO A 385 -2.40 -19.97 -22.25
C PRO A 385 -1.70 -20.88 -21.22
N GLY A 386 -1.46 -20.43 -19.99
CA GLY A 386 -0.82 -21.22 -18.94
C GLY A 386 0.69 -21.41 -19.13
N PRO A 387 1.36 -22.15 -18.24
CA PRO A 387 2.78 -22.50 -18.38
C PRO A 387 3.14 -23.13 -19.73
N ALA A 388 4.40 -23.05 -20.15
CA ALA A 388 4.87 -23.63 -21.41
C ALA A 388 4.59 -25.14 -21.50
N CYS A 389 4.69 -25.85 -20.37
CA CYS A 389 4.37 -27.27 -20.26
C CYS A 389 2.88 -27.62 -20.47
N TYR A 390 1.95 -26.66 -20.52
CA TYR A 390 0.50 -26.92 -20.70
C TYR A 390 0.08 -27.13 -22.17
N ARG A 391 1.01 -27.06 -23.13
CA ARG A 391 0.76 -27.29 -24.57
C ARG A 391 -0.22 -26.30 -25.23
N LYS A 392 -0.29 -25.07 -24.73
CA LYS A 392 -1.21 -24.01 -25.18
C LYS A 392 -0.49 -22.74 -25.67
N GLY A 393 0.83 -22.82 -25.91
CA GLY A 393 1.63 -21.71 -26.43
C GLY A 393 2.06 -20.67 -25.39
N GLY A 394 1.88 -20.93 -24.09
CA GLY A 394 2.23 -19.97 -23.05
C GLY A 394 3.74 -19.87 -22.73
N PRO A 395 4.17 -18.90 -21.91
CA PRO A 395 5.57 -18.56 -21.59
C PRO A 395 6.22 -19.52 -20.58
N LEU A 396 7.53 -19.39 -20.32
CA LEU A 396 8.17 -20.05 -19.18
C LEU A 396 7.65 -19.50 -17.85
N THR A 397 7.32 -20.37 -16.89
CA THR A 397 6.84 -19.99 -15.56
C THR A 397 7.54 -20.72 -14.41
N VAL A 398 7.21 -20.37 -13.16
CA VAL A 398 7.69 -21.08 -11.95
C VAL A 398 7.36 -22.59 -11.98
N THR A 399 6.17 -22.97 -12.46
CA THR A 399 5.77 -24.38 -12.68
C THR A 399 6.69 -25.05 -13.69
N ASP A 400 7.08 -24.37 -14.77
CA ASP A 400 8.04 -24.89 -15.74
C ASP A 400 9.42 -25.12 -15.09
N ALA A 401 9.88 -24.21 -14.22
CA ALA A 401 11.14 -24.39 -13.50
C ALA A 401 11.09 -25.60 -12.54
N ASN A 402 10.00 -25.77 -11.78
CA ASN A 402 9.81 -26.95 -10.93
C ASN A 402 9.74 -28.25 -11.75
N LEU A 403 9.07 -28.24 -12.91
CA LEU A 403 9.04 -29.38 -13.82
C LEU A 403 10.44 -29.70 -14.37
N PHE A 404 11.17 -28.67 -14.83
CA PHE A 404 12.47 -28.81 -15.44
C PHE A 404 13.51 -29.41 -14.50
N LEU A 405 13.50 -28.99 -13.22
CA LEU A 405 14.40 -29.47 -12.17
C LEU A 405 13.98 -30.81 -11.56
N GLY A 406 12.93 -31.46 -12.08
CA GLY A 406 12.45 -32.75 -11.56
C GLY A 406 11.72 -32.66 -10.22
N ARG A 407 11.20 -31.50 -9.83
CA ARG A 407 10.41 -31.32 -8.59
C ARG A 407 8.93 -31.66 -8.76
N LEU A 408 8.48 -31.99 -9.98
CA LEU A 408 7.13 -32.43 -10.32
C LEU A 408 7.14 -33.83 -10.94
N VAL A 409 6.24 -34.70 -10.49
CA VAL A 409 6.13 -36.08 -11.00
C VAL A 409 5.11 -36.12 -12.14
N MET A 410 5.59 -36.16 -13.39
CA MET A 410 4.74 -36.07 -14.59
C MET A 410 3.61 -37.10 -14.64
N SER A 411 3.87 -38.34 -14.22
CA SER A 411 2.89 -39.44 -14.24
C SER A 411 1.74 -39.27 -13.25
N SER A 412 1.85 -38.32 -12.33
CA SER A 412 0.82 -38.03 -11.31
C SER A 412 -0.08 -36.86 -11.69
N PHE A 413 0.22 -36.16 -12.79
CA PHE A 413 -0.65 -35.13 -13.33
C PHE A 413 -1.73 -35.72 -14.25
N PRO A 414 -2.98 -35.23 -14.20
CA PRO A 414 -4.02 -35.69 -15.10
C PRO A 414 -3.68 -35.32 -16.56
N ALA A 415 -3.96 -36.23 -17.49
CA ALA A 415 -3.72 -36.02 -18.92
C ALA A 415 -4.84 -35.17 -19.53
N ILE A 416 -4.87 -33.88 -19.20
CA ILE A 416 -5.92 -32.91 -19.59
C ILE A 416 -5.40 -31.79 -20.51
N PHE A 417 -4.19 -31.94 -21.05
CA PHE A 417 -3.52 -30.94 -21.88
C PHE A 417 -3.58 -31.29 -23.37
N GLY A 418 -3.17 -30.35 -24.21
CA GLY A 418 -3.20 -30.48 -25.67
C GLY A 418 -4.57 -30.20 -26.30
N PRO A 419 -4.67 -30.18 -27.65
CA PRO A 419 -5.89 -29.79 -28.37
C PRO A 419 -7.11 -30.68 -28.08
N GLU A 420 -6.88 -31.95 -27.73
CA GLU A 420 -7.93 -32.94 -27.40
C GLU A 420 -8.09 -33.17 -25.89
N ALA A 421 -7.39 -32.41 -25.03
CA ALA A 421 -7.42 -32.54 -23.57
C ALA A 421 -7.17 -33.97 -23.04
N ASN A 422 -6.22 -34.68 -23.65
CA ASN A 422 -5.87 -36.08 -23.35
C ASN A 422 -4.36 -36.33 -23.18
N GLN A 423 -3.54 -35.27 -23.14
CA GLN A 423 -2.07 -35.36 -23.06
C GLN A 423 -1.55 -34.90 -21.69
N GLY A 424 -0.39 -35.42 -21.29
CA GLY A 424 0.35 -34.95 -20.12
C GLY A 424 1.16 -33.68 -20.38
N LEU A 425 1.88 -33.21 -19.35
CA LEU A 425 2.77 -32.04 -19.44
C LEU A 425 3.85 -32.20 -20.52
N ASP A 426 4.30 -31.08 -21.10
CA ASP A 426 5.34 -31.05 -22.15
C ASP A 426 6.72 -30.66 -21.61
N TYR A 427 7.47 -31.66 -21.13
CA TYR A 427 8.83 -31.45 -20.64
C TYR A 427 9.79 -30.95 -21.74
N GLU A 428 9.64 -31.43 -22.97
CA GLU A 428 10.56 -31.13 -24.07
C GLU A 428 10.46 -29.65 -24.48
N ASN A 429 9.25 -29.10 -24.55
CA ASN A 429 9.03 -27.67 -24.79
C ASN A 429 9.66 -26.82 -23.67
N THR A 430 9.46 -27.21 -22.41
CA THR A 430 10.05 -26.52 -21.26
C THR A 430 11.58 -26.55 -21.30
N ARG A 431 12.19 -27.72 -21.57
CA ARG A 431 13.66 -27.86 -21.70
C ARG A 431 14.22 -26.97 -22.80
N GLN A 432 13.60 -26.99 -23.99
CA GLN A 432 14.05 -26.19 -25.13
C GLN A 432 14.07 -24.69 -24.78
N ARG A 433 13.02 -24.20 -24.13
CA ARG A 433 12.94 -22.78 -23.73
C ARG A 433 13.93 -22.41 -22.63
N PHE A 434 14.23 -23.32 -21.69
CA PHE A 434 15.30 -23.07 -20.72
C PHE A 434 16.67 -22.96 -21.38
N HIS A 435 16.97 -23.75 -22.41
CA HIS A 435 18.21 -23.56 -23.18
C HIS A 435 18.27 -22.19 -23.88
N GLU A 436 17.15 -21.72 -24.42
CA GLU A 436 17.04 -20.41 -25.09
C GLU A 436 17.30 -19.26 -24.11
N ILE A 437 16.57 -19.21 -22.99
CA ILE A 437 16.74 -18.13 -21.99
C ILE A 437 18.11 -18.18 -21.31
N THR A 438 18.70 -19.37 -21.13
CA THR A 438 20.07 -19.50 -20.61
C THR A 438 21.10 -18.94 -21.59
N SER A 439 20.92 -19.17 -22.88
CA SER A 439 21.80 -18.60 -23.91
C SER A 439 21.73 -17.07 -23.87
N GLU A 440 20.53 -16.52 -23.76
CA GLU A 440 20.30 -15.08 -23.62
C GLU A 440 20.97 -14.50 -22.36
N ILE A 441 20.81 -15.14 -21.19
CA ILE A 441 21.43 -14.69 -19.93
C ILE A 441 22.96 -14.73 -20.02
N ASN A 442 23.53 -15.80 -20.55
CA ASN A 442 24.97 -15.96 -20.71
C ASN A 442 25.55 -14.92 -21.69
N GLU A 443 24.84 -14.62 -22.78
CA GLU A 443 25.21 -13.55 -23.71
C GLU A 443 25.19 -12.16 -23.05
N GLN A 444 24.17 -11.87 -22.22
CA GLN A 444 24.04 -10.58 -21.53
C GLN A 444 25.05 -10.40 -20.39
N THR A 445 25.38 -11.47 -19.66
CA THR A 445 26.21 -11.41 -18.43
C THR A 445 27.66 -11.81 -18.64
N GLY A 446 27.99 -12.50 -19.75
CA GLY A 446 29.29 -13.13 -19.97
C GLY A 446 29.56 -14.33 -19.05
N GLN A 447 28.53 -14.87 -18.38
CA GLN A 447 28.63 -16.06 -17.55
C GLN A 447 28.47 -17.35 -18.36
N ASN A 448 28.76 -18.49 -17.73
CA ASN A 448 28.57 -19.83 -18.30
C ASN A 448 27.63 -20.65 -17.42
N LEU A 449 26.43 -20.12 -17.15
CA LEU A 449 25.41 -20.83 -16.39
C LEU A 449 24.82 -21.97 -17.23
N THR A 450 24.53 -23.07 -16.55
CA THR A 450 23.74 -24.19 -17.08
C THR A 450 22.24 -23.87 -17.06
N PRO A 451 21.41 -24.52 -17.90
CA PRO A 451 19.95 -24.39 -17.84
C PRO A 451 19.36 -24.70 -16.46
N GLU A 452 19.92 -25.68 -15.76
CA GLU A 452 19.49 -26.08 -14.42
C GLU A 452 19.80 -25.02 -13.37
N GLU A 453 20.99 -24.40 -13.43
CA GLU A 453 21.34 -23.26 -12.56
C GLU A 453 20.44 -22.06 -12.83
N VAL A 454 20.09 -21.79 -14.09
CA VAL A 454 19.16 -20.71 -14.47
C VAL A 454 17.75 -20.98 -13.91
N ALA A 455 17.22 -22.19 -14.10
CA ALA A 455 15.92 -22.56 -13.56
C ALA A 455 15.90 -22.51 -12.02
N SER A 456 16.96 -22.99 -11.36
CA SER A 456 17.09 -22.89 -9.89
C SER A 456 17.17 -21.43 -9.43
N GLY A 457 17.90 -20.58 -10.14
CA GLY A 457 18.00 -19.15 -9.88
C GLY A 457 16.65 -18.43 -9.94
N PHE A 458 15.81 -18.77 -10.93
CA PHE A 458 14.44 -18.25 -10.98
C PHE A 458 13.59 -18.68 -9.79
N LEU A 459 13.68 -19.95 -9.34
CA LEU A 459 12.99 -20.40 -8.13
C LEU A 459 13.48 -19.65 -6.89
N ASP A 460 14.78 -19.36 -6.79
CA ASP A 460 15.34 -18.58 -5.67
C ASP A 460 14.82 -17.14 -5.63
N VAL A 461 14.73 -16.47 -6.79
CA VAL A 461 14.13 -15.14 -6.92
C VAL A 461 12.64 -15.17 -6.58
N ALA A 462 11.91 -16.18 -7.05
CA ALA A 462 10.49 -16.37 -6.71
C ALA A 462 10.30 -16.54 -5.20
N ASN A 463 11.11 -17.40 -4.56
CA ASN A 463 11.07 -17.65 -3.13
C ASN A 463 11.42 -16.40 -2.31
N GLU A 464 12.46 -15.65 -2.67
CA GLU A 464 12.80 -14.40 -1.97
C GLU A 464 11.67 -13.36 -2.13
N THR A 465 11.05 -13.27 -3.32
CA THR A 465 9.90 -12.39 -3.59
C THR A 465 8.70 -12.74 -2.71
N MET A 466 8.37 -14.04 -2.56
CA MET A 466 7.30 -14.50 -1.68
C MET A 466 7.60 -14.27 -0.18
N THR A 467 8.87 -14.17 0.24
CA THR A 467 9.21 -13.89 1.64
C THR A 467 9.00 -12.42 2.07
N ARG A 468 8.95 -11.46 1.13
CA ARG A 468 8.70 -10.03 1.45
C ARG A 468 7.38 -9.80 2.19
N PRO A 469 6.20 -10.21 1.67
CA PRO A 469 4.93 -10.03 2.39
C PRO A 469 4.91 -10.76 3.74
N MET A 470 5.59 -11.91 3.86
CA MET A 470 5.73 -12.66 5.12
C MET A 470 6.51 -11.92 6.20
N ARG A 471 7.64 -11.29 5.83
CA ARG A 471 8.37 -10.40 6.74
C ARG A 471 7.53 -9.17 7.09
N ASN A 472 6.77 -8.63 6.15
CA ASN A 472 5.87 -7.51 6.44
C ASN A 472 4.74 -7.91 7.41
N ALA A 473 4.13 -9.09 7.27
CA ALA A 473 3.08 -9.58 8.17
C ALA A 473 3.57 -9.88 9.60
N THR A 474 4.89 -9.98 9.81
CA THR A 474 5.50 -10.33 11.11
C THR A 474 6.33 -9.18 11.68
N GLU A 475 7.43 -8.84 11.02
CA GLU A 475 8.45 -7.91 11.52
C GLU A 475 7.91 -6.49 11.71
N VAL A 476 6.98 -6.04 10.85
CA VAL A 476 6.35 -4.70 10.96
C VAL A 476 5.51 -4.56 12.24
N ARG A 477 5.06 -5.68 12.83
CA ARG A 477 4.35 -5.69 14.11
C ARG A 477 5.24 -6.07 15.30
N GLY A 478 6.55 -6.20 15.08
CA GLY A 478 7.53 -6.52 16.10
C GLY A 478 7.76 -8.02 16.33
N PHE A 479 7.28 -8.91 15.44
CA PHE A 479 7.46 -10.35 15.57
C PHE A 479 8.59 -10.88 14.68
N ALA A 480 9.37 -11.84 15.18
CA ALA A 480 10.38 -12.53 14.39
C ALA A 480 9.74 -13.66 13.56
N PRO A 481 9.95 -13.75 12.23
CA PRO A 481 9.44 -14.87 11.44
C PRO A 481 9.84 -16.24 12.02
N SER A 482 11.07 -16.36 12.52
CA SER A 482 11.62 -17.59 13.10
C SER A 482 10.90 -18.09 14.35
N SER A 483 10.05 -17.28 15.00
CA SER A 483 9.23 -17.70 16.14
C SER A 483 7.86 -18.24 15.75
N HIS A 484 7.65 -18.56 14.46
CA HIS A 484 6.38 -19.07 13.93
C HIS A 484 6.57 -20.47 13.33
N ASN A 485 5.50 -21.24 13.26
CA ASN A 485 5.39 -22.40 12.37
C ASN A 485 4.85 -21.93 11.01
N LEU A 486 5.40 -22.42 9.91
CA LEU A 486 4.89 -22.12 8.56
C LEU A 486 3.77 -23.12 8.24
N VAL A 487 2.61 -22.64 7.79
CA VAL A 487 1.52 -23.50 7.30
C VAL A 487 1.44 -23.34 5.79
N SER A 488 1.84 -24.38 5.05
CA SER A 488 1.86 -24.35 3.60
C SER A 488 0.63 -25.03 3.02
N PHE A 489 -0.06 -24.31 2.14
CA PHE A 489 -1.27 -24.77 1.48
C PHE A 489 -1.41 -24.20 0.06
N GLY A 490 -2.48 -24.55 -0.65
CA GLY A 490 -2.60 -24.32 -2.08
C GLY A 490 -1.85 -25.36 -2.91
N GLY A 491 -2.20 -25.46 -4.20
CA GLY A 491 -1.69 -26.54 -5.07
C GLY A 491 -0.19 -26.50 -5.35
N ALA A 492 0.46 -25.34 -5.20
CA ALA A 492 1.89 -25.17 -5.44
C ALA A 492 2.71 -24.95 -4.15
N GLY A 493 2.08 -24.73 -2.99
CA GLY A 493 2.77 -24.36 -1.75
C GLY A 493 3.77 -25.41 -1.27
N GLY A 494 3.43 -26.69 -1.39
CA GLY A 494 4.30 -27.80 -0.99
C GLY A 494 5.63 -27.86 -1.74
N GLN A 495 5.72 -27.25 -2.93
CA GLN A 495 6.93 -27.24 -3.77
C GLN A 495 8.00 -26.24 -3.26
N HIS A 496 7.58 -25.24 -2.48
CA HIS A 496 8.41 -24.10 -2.07
C HIS A 496 8.56 -23.96 -0.55
N ALA A 497 7.81 -24.75 0.24
CA ALA A 497 7.69 -24.55 1.68
C ALA A 497 9.01 -24.64 2.45
N CYS A 498 9.86 -25.63 2.15
CA CYS A 498 11.18 -25.78 2.79
C CYS A 498 12.11 -24.60 2.49
N ALA A 499 12.22 -24.17 1.23
CA ALA A 499 13.02 -23.02 0.83
C ALA A 499 12.59 -21.73 1.53
N ILE A 500 11.28 -21.48 1.61
CA ILE A 500 10.71 -20.31 2.29
C ILE A 500 11.00 -20.38 3.79
N ALA A 501 10.76 -21.53 4.44
CA ALA A 501 11.06 -21.73 5.85
C ALA A 501 12.55 -21.46 6.15
N ASN A 502 13.46 -21.96 5.31
CA ASN A 502 14.89 -21.68 5.41
C ASN A 502 15.22 -20.19 5.31
N LYS A 503 14.66 -19.45 4.33
CA LYS A 503 14.90 -18.02 4.14
C LYS A 503 14.32 -17.15 5.27
N LEU A 504 13.29 -17.63 5.98
CA LEU A 504 12.69 -16.96 7.14
C LEU A 504 13.27 -17.42 8.49
N GLY A 505 14.07 -18.48 8.50
CA GLY A 505 14.59 -19.09 9.74
C GLY A 505 13.52 -19.83 10.54
N ILE A 506 12.46 -20.32 9.89
CA ILE A 506 11.40 -21.11 10.51
C ILE A 506 11.84 -22.58 10.58
N SER A 507 11.64 -23.21 11.73
CA SER A 507 12.09 -24.58 12.00
C SER A 507 11.09 -25.66 11.59
N ARG A 508 9.81 -25.33 11.49
CA ARG A 508 8.72 -26.29 11.28
C ARG A 508 7.73 -25.80 10.22
N VAL A 509 7.34 -26.71 9.32
CA VAL A 509 6.29 -26.53 8.32
C VAL A 509 5.16 -27.53 8.58
N LEU A 510 3.92 -27.07 8.49
CA LEU A 510 2.70 -27.86 8.63
C LEU A 510 1.95 -27.86 7.30
N ILE A 511 1.54 -29.05 6.84
CA ILE A 511 0.77 -29.23 5.61
C ILE A 511 -0.40 -30.15 5.94
N HIS A 512 -1.62 -29.63 5.94
CA HIS A 512 -2.83 -30.42 6.19
C HIS A 512 -3.14 -31.36 5.01
N LYS A 513 -3.79 -32.51 5.25
CA LYS A 513 -4.16 -33.48 4.19
C LYS A 513 -5.04 -32.89 3.08
N HIS A 514 -5.78 -31.83 3.40
CA HIS A 514 -6.60 -31.07 2.46
C HIS A 514 -5.99 -29.69 2.16
N SER A 515 -4.67 -29.54 2.22
CA SER A 515 -3.96 -28.28 1.94
C SER A 515 -4.33 -27.66 0.59
N SER A 516 -4.58 -28.46 -0.45
CA SER A 516 -5.02 -27.98 -1.76
C SER A 516 -6.48 -27.46 -1.81
N LEU A 517 -7.25 -27.67 -0.73
CA LEU A 517 -8.66 -27.30 -0.54
C LEU A 517 -8.88 -26.58 0.80
N LEU A 518 -7.81 -26.08 1.43
CA LEU A 518 -7.85 -25.67 2.84
C LEU A 518 -8.81 -24.51 3.07
N SER A 519 -9.02 -23.65 2.07
CA SER A 519 -10.04 -22.61 2.10
C SER A 519 -11.46 -23.17 2.26
N ALA A 520 -11.81 -24.24 1.53
CA ALA A 520 -13.11 -24.91 1.69
C ALA A 520 -13.25 -25.58 3.08
N VAL A 521 -12.15 -26.13 3.63
CA VAL A 521 -12.11 -26.65 5.00
C VAL A 521 -12.35 -25.53 6.00
N GLY A 522 -11.68 -24.39 5.88
CA GLY A 522 -11.89 -23.25 6.75
C GLY A 522 -13.30 -22.67 6.66
N ILE A 523 -13.89 -22.62 5.45
CA ILE A 523 -15.30 -22.25 5.25
C ILE A 523 -16.23 -23.22 6.00
N SER A 524 -15.91 -24.53 6.02
CA SER A 524 -16.66 -25.52 6.81
C SER A 524 -16.58 -25.32 8.33
N GLN A 525 -15.53 -24.64 8.81
CA GLN A 525 -15.27 -24.44 10.23
C GLN A 525 -15.54 -23.01 10.71
N ALA A 526 -15.89 -22.11 9.79
CA ALA A 526 -16.22 -20.73 10.12
C ALA A 526 -17.54 -20.61 10.90
N ASP A 527 -17.58 -19.62 11.78
CA ASP A 527 -18.75 -19.24 12.56
C ASP A 527 -19.43 -17.99 11.97
N LEU A 528 -20.67 -17.72 12.36
CA LEU A 528 -21.30 -16.44 12.08
C LEU A 528 -20.57 -15.36 12.88
N GLN A 529 -20.18 -14.26 12.23
CA GLN A 529 -19.55 -13.13 12.90
C GLN A 529 -20.25 -11.84 12.52
N ILE A 530 -20.30 -10.89 13.44
CA ILE A 530 -20.75 -9.52 13.18
C ILE A 530 -19.93 -8.58 14.01
N GLU A 531 -19.42 -7.51 13.40
CA GLU A 531 -18.79 -6.40 14.09
C GLU A 531 -19.65 -5.15 13.96
N LYS A 532 -19.83 -4.44 15.06
CA LYS A 532 -20.39 -3.09 15.09
C LYS A 532 -19.38 -2.14 15.71
N VAL A 533 -19.31 -0.95 15.13
CA VAL A 533 -18.44 0.13 15.59
C VAL A 533 -19.31 1.35 15.84
N THR A 534 -19.06 2.04 16.96
CA THR A 534 -19.63 3.37 17.22
C THR A 534 -18.51 4.36 17.49
N PRO A 535 -18.58 5.59 16.93
CA PRO A 535 -17.62 6.64 17.26
C PRO A 535 -17.74 7.01 18.74
N PHE A 536 -16.60 7.27 19.37
CA PHE A 536 -16.48 7.78 20.73
C PHE A 536 -15.41 8.87 20.73
N THR A 537 -15.51 9.87 21.60
CA THR A 537 -14.54 10.96 21.57
C THR A 537 -14.21 11.43 22.99
N GLY A 538 -13.02 11.08 23.47
CA GLY A 538 -12.57 11.47 24.81
C GLY A 538 -11.21 10.88 25.21
N PHE A 539 -10.58 11.50 26.21
CA PHE A 539 -9.39 10.93 26.85
C PHE A 539 -9.75 9.69 27.65
N PHE A 540 -8.88 8.67 27.62
CA PHE A 540 -9.09 7.50 28.45
C PHE A 540 -8.69 7.78 29.90
N HIS A 541 -9.63 7.57 30.82
CA HIS A 541 -9.41 7.56 32.25
C HIS A 541 -10.26 6.43 32.85
N LEU A 542 -9.79 5.80 33.93
CA LEU A 542 -10.54 4.75 34.61
C LEU A 542 -11.94 5.24 35.06
N ASN A 543 -12.10 6.54 35.35
CA ASN A 543 -13.38 7.13 35.71
C ASN A 543 -14.40 7.22 34.56
N GLU A 544 -13.97 7.08 33.30
CA GLU A 544 -14.85 7.08 32.12
C GLU A 544 -15.31 5.67 31.72
N LEU A 545 -14.85 4.64 32.44
CA LEU A 545 -15.16 3.23 32.14
C LEU A 545 -16.67 2.95 32.14
N ASP A 546 -17.45 3.53 33.07
CA ASP A 546 -18.90 3.32 33.12
C ASP A 546 -19.62 3.78 31.84
N LYS A 547 -19.17 4.90 31.26
CA LYS A 547 -19.71 5.45 30.02
C LYS A 547 -19.34 4.58 28.82
N ILE A 548 -18.08 4.13 28.76
CA ILE A 548 -17.60 3.22 27.73
C ILE A 548 -18.36 1.89 27.80
N GLN A 549 -18.50 1.32 29.00
CA GLN A 549 -19.20 0.05 29.22
C GLN A 549 -20.67 0.14 28.83
N SER A 550 -21.35 1.25 29.14
CA SER A 550 -22.74 1.47 28.71
C SER A 550 -22.90 1.42 27.19
N GLN A 551 -21.95 1.97 26.43
CA GLN A 551 -21.96 1.89 24.97
C GLN A 551 -21.60 0.50 24.44
N ILE A 552 -20.66 -0.20 25.10
CA ILE A 552 -20.33 -1.60 24.80
C ILE A 552 -21.58 -2.48 24.95
N GLU A 553 -22.31 -2.36 26.05
CA GLU A 553 -23.53 -3.15 26.27
C GLU A 553 -24.62 -2.84 25.22
N ALA A 554 -24.79 -1.56 24.85
CA ALA A 554 -25.70 -1.18 23.77
C ALA A 554 -25.31 -1.80 22.42
N LEU A 555 -24.01 -1.86 22.11
CA LEU A 555 -23.51 -2.53 20.91
C LEU A 555 -23.68 -4.05 20.97
N LYS A 556 -23.43 -4.69 22.12
CA LYS A 556 -23.65 -6.14 22.29
C LYS A 556 -25.09 -6.53 21.99
N VAL A 557 -26.07 -5.75 22.46
CA VAL A 557 -27.50 -5.99 22.16
C VAL A 557 -27.76 -5.95 20.65
N GLN A 558 -27.18 -4.98 19.93
CA GLN A 558 -27.33 -4.87 18.48
C GLN A 558 -26.67 -6.04 17.73
N VAL A 559 -25.44 -6.39 18.12
CA VAL A 559 -24.68 -7.50 17.55
C VAL A 559 -25.42 -8.83 17.79
N GLN A 560 -25.92 -9.06 19.00
CA GLN A 560 -26.67 -10.26 19.34
C GLN A 560 -27.96 -10.36 18.53
N ALA A 561 -28.73 -9.27 18.44
CA ALA A 561 -29.96 -9.26 17.65
C ALA A 561 -29.69 -9.61 16.17
N GLU A 562 -28.58 -9.12 15.62
CA GLU A 562 -28.22 -9.39 14.24
C GLU A 562 -27.71 -10.83 14.02
N LEU A 563 -26.93 -11.40 14.95
CA LEU A 563 -26.51 -12.81 14.91
C LEU A 563 -27.71 -13.76 15.01
N LEU A 564 -28.64 -13.50 15.93
CA LEU A 564 -29.87 -14.29 16.09
C LEU A 564 -30.74 -14.23 14.82
N SER A 565 -30.81 -13.06 14.17
CA SER A 565 -31.53 -12.91 12.89
C SER A 565 -30.92 -13.75 11.75
N GLN A 566 -29.68 -14.20 11.90
CA GLN A 566 -28.94 -15.04 10.95
C GLN A 566 -28.89 -16.53 11.36
N GLY A 567 -29.58 -16.91 12.44
CA GLY A 567 -29.71 -18.30 12.88
C GLY A 567 -28.66 -18.77 13.89
N ALA A 568 -27.93 -17.87 14.53
CA ALA A 568 -27.02 -18.22 15.64
C ALA A 568 -27.80 -18.75 16.86
N ASP A 569 -27.23 -19.71 17.60
CA ASP A 569 -27.78 -20.13 18.88
C ASP A 569 -27.46 -19.09 19.98
N THR A 570 -28.49 -18.64 20.70
CA THR A 570 -28.40 -17.68 21.80
C THR A 570 -27.38 -18.10 22.87
N LEU A 571 -27.26 -19.39 23.17
CA LEU A 571 -26.32 -19.91 24.18
C LEU A 571 -24.87 -20.01 23.67
N SER A 572 -24.66 -19.84 22.36
CA SER A 572 -23.35 -19.97 21.72
C SER A 572 -22.67 -18.63 21.40
N THR A 573 -23.32 -17.50 21.72
CA THR A 573 -22.82 -16.18 21.35
C THR A 573 -21.70 -15.74 22.29
N VAL A 574 -20.54 -15.41 21.73
CA VAL A 574 -19.37 -14.87 22.43
C VAL A 574 -19.07 -13.47 21.90
N PHE A 575 -18.70 -12.54 22.79
CA PHE A 575 -18.37 -11.16 22.42
C PHE A 575 -16.90 -10.85 22.67
N GLU A 576 -16.29 -10.15 21.71
CA GLU A 576 -14.98 -9.54 21.82
C GLU A 576 -15.14 -8.02 21.84
N GLU A 577 -14.57 -7.40 22.87
CA GLU A 577 -14.64 -5.96 23.12
C GLU A 577 -13.28 -5.32 22.83
N SER A 578 -13.27 -4.21 22.11
CA SER A 578 -12.05 -3.44 21.91
C SER A 578 -12.30 -1.94 21.77
N LEU A 579 -11.29 -1.15 22.16
CA LEU A 579 -11.26 0.29 21.99
C LEU A 579 -10.26 0.67 20.91
N SER A 580 -10.64 1.55 19.99
CA SER A 580 -9.68 2.18 19.08
C SER A 580 -9.03 3.36 19.81
N MET A 581 -7.75 3.23 20.12
CA MET A 581 -7.00 4.18 20.93
C MET A 581 -5.81 4.77 20.20
N ARG A 582 -5.43 6.00 20.55
CA ARG A 582 -4.27 6.71 20.03
C ARG A 582 -3.71 7.68 21.06
N TYR A 583 -2.52 8.22 20.84
CA TYR A 583 -2.04 9.37 21.59
C TYR A 583 -2.69 10.66 21.08
N ALA A 584 -2.97 11.60 21.98
CA ALA A 584 -3.55 12.88 21.64
C ALA A 584 -2.71 13.66 20.59
N GLY A 585 -3.37 14.20 19.57
CA GLY A 585 -2.71 14.86 18.45
C GLY A 585 -2.00 13.93 17.47
N THR A 586 -2.22 12.61 17.57
CA THR A 586 -1.78 11.62 16.57
C THR A 586 -2.99 10.96 15.93
N ASP A 587 -2.84 10.38 14.73
CA ASP A 587 -3.91 9.61 14.05
C ASP A 587 -3.65 8.10 13.96
N THR A 588 -2.64 7.58 14.67
CA THR A 588 -2.35 6.15 14.65
C THR A 588 -3.27 5.47 15.64
N ASN A 589 -4.34 4.90 15.13
CA ASN A 589 -5.28 4.12 15.91
C ASN A 589 -4.77 2.69 16.10
N ILE A 590 -4.78 2.23 17.34
CA ILE A 590 -4.50 0.86 17.74
C ILE A 590 -5.79 0.30 18.33
N ALA A 591 -6.26 -0.82 17.80
CA ALA A 591 -7.36 -1.57 18.43
C ALA A 591 -6.81 -2.28 19.67
N VAL A 592 -7.28 -1.88 20.85
CA VAL A 592 -6.87 -2.42 22.14
C VAL A 592 -7.99 -3.35 22.62
N PRO A 593 -7.79 -4.68 22.59
CA PRO A 593 -8.76 -5.62 23.12
C PRO A 593 -8.90 -5.45 24.63
N LYS A 594 -10.06 -5.81 25.18
CA LYS A 594 -10.31 -5.77 26.63
C LYS A 594 -9.19 -6.48 27.41
N PRO A 595 -8.42 -5.76 28.23
CA PRO A 595 -7.44 -6.37 29.11
C PRO A 595 -8.12 -6.96 30.36
N GLU A 596 -7.47 -7.92 31.03
CA GLU A 596 -8.01 -8.59 32.22
C GLU A 596 -8.29 -7.63 33.39
N ASP A 597 -7.48 -6.56 33.51
CA ASP A 597 -7.60 -5.51 34.52
C ASP A 597 -8.44 -4.31 34.07
N GLU A 598 -9.02 -4.37 32.87
CA GLU A 598 -9.80 -3.29 32.22
C GLU A 598 -9.02 -1.97 32.01
N ASP A 599 -7.70 -1.95 32.23
CA ASP A 599 -6.83 -0.80 31.97
C ASP A 599 -6.39 -0.77 30.50
N TYR A 600 -7.32 -0.30 29.65
CA TYR A 600 -7.06 -0.09 28.23
C TYR A 600 -5.89 0.88 27.98
N GLY A 601 -5.63 1.83 28.87
CA GLY A 601 -4.54 2.80 28.75
C GLY A 601 -3.17 2.14 28.82
N LYS A 602 -2.95 1.29 29.83
CA LYS A 602 -1.69 0.54 29.97
C LYS A 602 -1.50 -0.51 28.88
N SER A 603 -2.59 -1.17 28.47
CA SER A 603 -2.58 -2.11 27.34
C SER A 603 -2.23 -1.42 26.02
N PHE A 604 -2.79 -0.21 25.79
CA PHE A 604 -2.44 0.66 24.67
C PHE A 604 -0.95 1.00 24.66
N GLU A 605 -0.39 1.46 25.78
CA GLU A 605 1.01 1.85 25.89
C GLU A 605 1.98 0.69 25.66
N THR A 606 1.62 -0.52 26.13
CA THR A 606 2.39 -1.75 25.92
C THR A 606 2.36 -2.16 24.45
N THR A 607 1.18 -2.11 23.84
CA THR A 607 0.99 -2.42 22.41
C THR A 607 1.73 -1.41 21.53
N HIS A 608 1.65 -0.12 21.87
CA HIS A 608 2.36 0.94 21.17
C HIS A 608 3.88 0.76 21.28
N LEU A 609 4.41 0.45 22.47
CA LEU A 609 5.83 0.21 22.64
C LEU A 609 6.30 -1.00 21.81
N ARG A 610 5.53 -2.09 21.78
CA ARG A 610 5.86 -3.27 20.96
C ARG A 610 5.87 -2.94 19.46
N GLU A 611 4.83 -2.27 18.98
CA GLU A 611 4.65 -2.05 17.54
C GLU A 611 5.51 -0.92 16.97
N PHE A 612 5.85 0.07 17.80
CA PHE A 612 6.53 1.28 17.33
C PHE A 612 7.93 1.47 17.96
N ALA A 613 8.29 0.68 18.98
CA ALA A 613 9.57 0.72 19.70
C ALA A 613 9.84 2.03 20.49
N PHE A 614 8.81 2.83 20.76
CA PHE A 614 8.88 3.99 21.65
C PHE A 614 7.49 4.29 22.26
N GLN A 615 7.46 5.17 23.26
CA GLN A 615 6.24 5.75 23.85
C GLN A 615 6.26 7.26 23.69
N LEU A 616 5.08 7.88 23.59
CA LEU A 616 4.92 9.32 23.61
C LEU A 616 4.52 9.76 25.02
N ASP A 617 5.10 10.86 25.49
CA ASP A 617 4.66 11.54 26.72
C ASP A 617 3.39 12.36 26.43
N ARG A 618 2.29 11.66 26.10
CA ARG A 618 0.98 12.23 25.74
C ARG A 618 -0.14 11.37 26.32
N LYS A 619 -1.30 11.98 26.53
CA LYS A 619 -2.49 11.26 27.00
C LYS A 619 -3.04 10.34 25.92
N SER A 620 -3.55 9.18 26.33
CA SER A 620 -4.30 8.26 25.47
C SER A 620 -5.74 8.77 25.24
N TYR A 621 -6.24 8.52 24.04
CA TYR A 621 -7.49 9.04 23.51
C TYR A 621 -8.25 7.91 22.83
N VAL A 622 -9.57 7.84 23.03
CA VAL A 622 -10.46 6.84 22.43
C VAL A 622 -11.24 7.49 21.28
N ASP A 623 -11.16 6.90 20.09
CA ASP A 623 -11.85 7.36 18.87
C ASP A 623 -13.11 6.55 18.54
N SER A 624 -13.17 5.29 18.94
CA SER A 624 -14.33 4.42 18.69
C SER A 624 -14.35 3.21 19.60
N ILE A 625 -15.55 2.70 19.85
CA ILE A 625 -15.79 1.44 20.56
C ILE A 625 -16.21 0.39 19.54
N LYS A 626 -15.64 -0.81 19.64
CA LYS A 626 -15.93 -1.93 18.75
C LYS A 626 -16.38 -3.14 19.56
N VAL A 627 -17.44 -3.79 19.08
CA VAL A 627 -17.91 -5.07 19.59
C VAL A 627 -18.06 -6.03 18.42
N ARG A 628 -17.36 -7.15 18.51
CA ARG A 628 -17.49 -8.28 17.59
C ARG A 628 -18.20 -9.41 18.32
N GLY A 629 -19.23 -9.98 17.70
CA GLY A 629 -19.92 -11.16 18.20
C GLY A 629 -19.67 -12.34 17.29
N VAL A 630 -19.45 -13.51 17.88
CA VAL A 630 -19.32 -14.79 17.19
C VAL A 630 -20.46 -15.69 17.67
N GLY A 631 -21.21 -16.27 16.73
CA GLY A 631 -22.32 -17.18 17.02
C GLY A 631 -22.18 -18.48 16.23
N ARG A 632 -22.35 -19.63 16.90
CA ARG A 632 -22.24 -20.94 16.26
C ARG A 632 -23.55 -21.30 15.55
N SER A 633 -23.39 -21.84 14.35
CA SER A 633 -24.45 -22.44 13.52
C SER A 633 -24.12 -23.93 13.36
N GLY A 634 -24.33 -24.75 14.40
CA GLY A 634 -24.18 -26.21 14.37
C GLY A 634 -23.03 -26.84 15.18
N ILE A 635 -22.86 -28.16 15.03
CA ILE A 635 -21.85 -28.98 15.74
C ILE A 635 -20.50 -28.85 15.04
N SER A 636 -19.53 -28.18 15.69
CA SER A 636 -18.12 -28.17 15.28
C SER A 636 -17.54 -29.59 15.43
N SER A 637 -16.91 -30.14 14.39
CA SER A 637 -16.06 -31.30 14.61
C SER A 637 -14.84 -30.86 15.42
N GLU A 638 -14.52 -31.54 16.51
CA GLU A 638 -13.25 -31.33 17.22
C GLU A 638 -12.10 -31.73 16.29
N THR A 639 -11.48 -30.74 15.64
CA THR A 639 -10.25 -30.96 14.89
C THR A 639 -9.13 -31.19 15.91
N LYS A 640 -8.46 -32.35 15.83
CA LYS A 640 -7.37 -32.68 16.74
C LYS A 640 -6.09 -32.01 16.28
N SER A 641 -5.42 -31.35 17.20
CA SER A 641 -4.08 -30.82 17.00
C SER A 641 -3.11 -31.93 16.54
N PRO A 642 -2.19 -31.65 15.60
CA PRO A 642 -1.20 -32.63 15.17
C PRO A 642 -0.09 -32.85 16.20
N TYR A 643 0.09 -31.95 17.17
CA TYR A 643 1.28 -31.95 18.04
C TYR A 643 1.36 -33.13 19.02
N PRO A 644 0.27 -33.55 19.70
CA PRO A 644 0.33 -34.72 20.57
C PRO A 644 0.76 -36.00 19.84
N LEU A 645 0.29 -36.17 18.60
CA LEU A 645 0.67 -37.31 17.74
C LEU A 645 2.11 -37.17 17.23
N LEU A 646 2.56 -35.96 16.90
CA LEU A 646 3.94 -35.69 16.48
C LEU A 646 4.94 -36.08 17.58
N GLU A 647 4.68 -35.69 18.82
CA GLU A 647 5.57 -35.99 19.95
C GLU A 647 5.57 -37.49 20.29
N ASP A 648 4.42 -38.17 20.17
CA ASP A 648 4.34 -39.63 20.28
C ASP A 648 5.16 -40.34 19.20
N VAL A 649 5.07 -39.90 17.93
CA VAL A 649 5.86 -40.46 16.82
C VAL A 649 7.36 -40.26 17.02
N LYS A 650 7.77 -39.06 17.44
CA LYS A 650 9.18 -38.77 17.77
C LYS A 650 9.69 -39.63 18.93
N GLY A 651 8.88 -39.81 19.97
CA GLY A 651 9.20 -40.64 21.13
C GLY A 651 9.38 -42.12 20.78
N ARG A 652 8.66 -42.62 19.75
CA ARG A 652 8.72 -44.01 19.30
C ARG A 652 9.92 -44.37 18.43
N GLN A 653 10.69 -43.39 17.92
CA GLN A 653 11.82 -43.61 17.00
C GLN A 653 11.52 -44.60 15.87
N LEU A 654 10.44 -44.36 15.11
CA LEU A 654 10.07 -45.21 13.96
C LEU A 654 11.23 -45.33 12.95
N GLU A 655 11.31 -46.43 12.18
CA GLU A 655 12.27 -46.48 11.07
C GLU A 655 11.87 -45.52 9.93
N TYR A 656 12.85 -44.98 9.21
CA TYR A 656 12.60 -44.15 8.04
C TYR A 656 12.08 -45.00 6.88
N LEU A 657 10.98 -44.56 6.28
CA LEU A 657 10.44 -45.18 5.07
C LEU A 657 11.47 -45.19 3.94
N GLN A 658 11.57 -46.34 3.27
CA GLN A 658 12.39 -46.52 2.08
C GLN A 658 11.51 -46.41 0.83
N GLY A 659 11.91 -45.60 -0.14
CA GLY A 659 11.18 -45.46 -1.41
C GLY A 659 11.42 -46.64 -2.35
N THR A 660 10.41 -46.98 -3.15
CA THR A 660 10.50 -48.01 -4.19
C THR A 660 10.64 -47.43 -5.60
N ASN A 661 10.25 -46.17 -5.78
CA ASN A 661 10.37 -45.43 -7.04
C ASN A 661 11.23 -44.18 -6.81
N ASN A 662 12.11 -43.89 -7.77
CA ASN A 662 12.99 -42.73 -7.72
C ASN A 662 12.74 -41.80 -8.92
N GLN A 663 13.01 -40.51 -8.72
CA GLN A 663 12.96 -39.49 -9.77
C GLN A 663 14.25 -38.65 -9.74
N PRO A 664 14.92 -38.46 -10.89
CA PRO A 664 16.02 -37.51 -11.00
C PRO A 664 15.54 -36.11 -10.67
N THR A 665 16.18 -35.46 -9.70
CA THR A 665 15.86 -34.10 -9.24
C THR A 665 17.14 -33.30 -9.05
N PHE A 666 17.15 -32.05 -9.51
CA PHE A 666 18.29 -31.15 -9.38
C PHE A 666 18.25 -30.41 -8.04
N ILE A 667 19.26 -30.64 -7.21
CA ILE A 667 19.35 -30.13 -5.83
C ILE A 667 20.81 -29.76 -5.56
N ASP A 668 21.06 -28.56 -5.02
CA ASP A 668 22.39 -28.06 -4.64
C ASP A 668 23.43 -28.19 -5.78
N GLY A 669 23.04 -27.83 -7.00
CA GLY A 669 23.94 -27.82 -8.16
C GLY A 669 24.18 -29.18 -8.83
N LYS A 670 23.47 -30.25 -8.42
CA LYS A 670 23.66 -31.60 -8.97
C LYS A 670 22.35 -32.37 -9.10
N TRP A 671 22.28 -33.24 -10.11
CA TRP A 671 21.22 -34.22 -10.27
C TRP A 671 21.37 -35.37 -9.27
N GLN A 672 20.28 -35.73 -8.59
CA GLN A 672 20.21 -36.80 -7.61
C GLN A 672 18.91 -37.59 -7.80
N ASP A 673 18.97 -38.92 -7.70
CA ASP A 673 17.78 -39.76 -7.68
C ASP A 673 17.16 -39.75 -6.28
N ILE A 674 15.95 -39.17 -6.16
CA ILE A 674 15.25 -39.05 -4.88
C ILE A 674 13.98 -39.89 -4.87
N SER A 675 13.60 -40.40 -3.70
CA SER A 675 12.44 -41.26 -3.56
C SER A 675 11.11 -40.50 -3.69
N VAL A 676 10.15 -41.15 -4.36
CA VAL A 676 8.78 -40.65 -4.56
C VAL A 676 7.80 -41.49 -3.75
N PHE A 677 6.99 -40.85 -2.90
CA PHE A 677 5.98 -41.49 -2.06
C PHE A 677 4.58 -40.99 -2.41
N LYS A 678 3.66 -41.91 -2.68
CA LYS A 678 2.22 -41.61 -2.81
C LYS A 678 1.56 -41.62 -1.45
N LEU A 679 1.07 -40.47 -0.98
CA LEU A 679 0.55 -40.31 0.38
C LEU A 679 -0.61 -41.26 0.72
N ASP A 680 -1.42 -41.67 -0.27
CA ASP A 680 -2.53 -42.61 -0.10
C ASP A 680 -2.08 -44.07 0.03
N CYS A 681 -0.82 -44.36 -0.30
CA CYS A 681 -0.24 -45.71 -0.29
C CYS A 681 0.72 -45.91 0.90
N VAL A 682 0.84 -44.93 1.79
CA VAL A 682 1.77 -44.97 2.93
C VAL A 682 0.99 -45.18 4.22
N GLU A 683 1.41 -46.14 5.03
CA GLU A 683 0.86 -46.35 6.38
C GLU A 683 1.20 -45.17 7.29
N ARG A 684 0.22 -44.73 8.10
CA ARG A 684 0.36 -43.58 9.01
C ARG A 684 0.08 -44.03 10.45
N PRO A 685 0.83 -43.54 11.46
CA PRO A 685 1.90 -42.55 11.33
C PRO A 685 3.25 -43.16 10.87
N SER A 686 4.05 -42.37 10.17
CA SER A 686 5.39 -42.77 9.70
C SER A 686 6.35 -41.57 9.59
N GLN A 687 7.63 -41.82 9.30
CA GLN A 687 8.61 -40.75 9.03
C GLN A 687 9.55 -41.07 7.87
N LEU A 688 10.11 -40.04 7.25
CA LEU A 688 11.14 -40.12 6.21
C LEU A 688 12.09 -38.91 6.28
N GLN A 689 13.28 -39.07 5.72
CA GLN A 689 14.30 -38.02 5.64
C GLN A 689 14.35 -37.46 4.22
N GLY A 690 14.47 -36.14 4.09
CA GLY A 690 14.73 -35.48 2.81
C GLY A 690 16.14 -35.78 2.28
N PRO A 691 16.37 -35.72 0.96
CA PRO A 691 15.44 -35.24 -0.06
C PRO A 691 14.41 -36.28 -0.52
N ALA A 692 13.14 -35.89 -0.64
CA ALA A 692 12.06 -36.76 -1.10
C ALA A 692 10.90 -35.97 -1.74
N LEU A 693 10.11 -36.64 -2.59
CA LEU A 693 8.86 -36.12 -3.14
C LEU A 693 7.67 -36.86 -2.55
N LEU A 694 6.73 -36.12 -1.95
CA LEU A 694 5.45 -36.66 -1.49
C LEU A 694 4.35 -36.16 -2.41
N ILE A 695 3.55 -37.07 -2.95
CA ILE A 695 2.52 -36.76 -3.94
C ILE A 695 1.16 -37.31 -3.51
N ASP A 696 0.12 -36.55 -3.79
CA ASP A 696 -1.27 -37.00 -3.78
C ASP A 696 -1.98 -36.56 -5.08
N ALA A 697 -3.29 -36.77 -5.18
CA ALA A 697 -4.07 -36.42 -6.37
C ALA A 697 -4.13 -34.90 -6.68
N THR A 698 -3.72 -34.05 -5.74
CA THR A 698 -3.96 -32.60 -5.75
C THR A 698 -2.72 -31.74 -5.53
N GLN A 699 -1.61 -32.29 -5.01
CA GLN A 699 -0.39 -31.55 -4.72
C GLN A 699 0.89 -32.38 -4.83
N THR A 700 2.03 -31.68 -4.86
CA THR A 700 3.37 -32.24 -4.71
C THR A 700 4.12 -31.47 -3.62
N ILE A 701 4.67 -32.20 -2.64
CA ILE A 701 5.48 -31.66 -1.55
C ILE A 701 6.93 -32.07 -1.79
N PHE A 702 7.80 -31.08 -1.89
CA PHE A 702 9.24 -31.30 -2.01
C PHE A 702 9.89 -31.16 -0.63
N VAL A 703 10.31 -32.28 -0.07
CA VAL A 703 11.05 -32.32 1.21
C VAL A 703 12.52 -32.09 0.87
N GLU A 704 13.04 -30.89 1.15
CA GLU A 704 14.44 -30.55 0.87
C GLU A 704 15.44 -31.33 1.74
N PRO A 705 16.71 -31.45 1.30
CA PRO A 705 17.77 -31.94 2.16
C PRO A 705 17.79 -31.20 3.50
N GLY A 706 17.97 -31.96 4.58
CA GLY A 706 18.03 -31.37 5.92
C GLY A 706 16.68 -31.16 6.60
N PHE A 707 15.58 -31.60 5.99
CA PHE A 707 14.28 -31.73 6.65
C PHE A 707 13.92 -33.20 6.91
N ASN A 708 13.27 -33.44 8.04
CA ASN A 708 12.57 -34.69 8.33
C ASN A 708 11.07 -34.46 8.07
N ALA A 709 10.41 -35.42 7.43
CA ALA A 709 8.97 -35.39 7.24
C ALA A 709 8.30 -36.45 8.12
N TYR A 710 7.33 -36.01 8.92
CA TYR A 710 6.47 -36.85 9.75
C TYR A 710 5.09 -36.92 9.11
N LEU A 711 4.66 -38.11 8.71
CA LEU A 711 3.37 -38.34 8.06
C LEU A 711 2.36 -38.78 9.12
N LEU A 712 1.50 -37.86 9.53
CA LEU A 712 0.42 -38.06 10.49
C LEU A 712 -0.91 -38.29 9.76
N PRO A 713 -1.97 -38.79 10.42
CA PRO A 713 -3.26 -39.04 9.76
C PRO A 713 -3.79 -37.85 8.95
N ASP A 714 -3.75 -36.65 9.54
CA ASP A 714 -4.31 -35.43 8.94
C ASP A 714 -3.26 -34.40 8.49
N HIS A 715 -1.97 -34.63 8.76
CA HIS A 715 -0.92 -33.65 8.52
C HIS A 715 0.40 -34.29 8.05
N VAL A 716 1.11 -33.59 7.19
CA VAL A 716 2.55 -33.76 6.97
C VAL A 716 3.27 -32.64 7.71
N VAL A 717 4.14 -33.01 8.65
CA VAL A 717 4.96 -32.05 9.41
C VAL A 717 6.40 -32.15 8.92
N LEU A 718 6.97 -31.04 8.45
CA LEU A 718 8.38 -30.97 8.06
C LEU A 718 9.14 -30.22 9.16
N GLU A 719 10.18 -30.85 9.73
CA GLU A 719 11.05 -30.19 10.71
C GLU A 719 12.49 -30.17 10.22
N LYS A 720 13.16 -29.05 10.45
CA LYS A 720 14.57 -28.88 10.14
C LYS A 720 15.44 -29.76 11.07
N ALA A 721 16.34 -30.53 10.50
CA ALA A 721 17.26 -31.37 11.26
C ALA A 721 18.26 -30.52 12.06
N HIS A 722 18.47 -30.86 13.34
CA HIS A 722 19.28 -30.09 14.30
C HIS A 722 20.80 -30.00 13.99
N ASN A 723 21.30 -30.64 12.93
CA ASN A 723 22.73 -30.79 12.65
C ASN A 723 23.26 -30.03 11.42
N ILE A 724 22.54 -29.04 10.91
CA ILE A 724 23.06 -28.22 9.80
C ILE A 724 23.71 -26.99 10.41
N SER A 725 25.04 -27.01 10.53
CA SER A 725 25.85 -25.81 10.74
C SER A 725 25.41 -24.74 9.73
N GLN A 726 25.10 -23.53 10.22
CA GLN A 726 24.87 -22.38 9.35
C GLN A 726 25.98 -22.36 8.29
N GLY A 727 25.57 -22.40 7.01
CA GLY A 727 26.51 -22.54 5.89
C GLY A 727 27.67 -21.56 6.02
N SER A 728 28.85 -22.02 5.60
CA SER A 728 30.02 -21.17 5.44
C SER A 728 29.66 -19.89 4.69
N VAL A 729 30.16 -18.75 5.16
CA VAL A 729 30.10 -17.47 4.43
C VAL A 729 30.44 -17.75 2.96
N PRO A 730 29.60 -17.34 1.98
CA PRO A 730 29.85 -17.63 0.59
C PRO A 730 31.27 -17.16 0.21
N SER A 731 32.04 -18.01 -0.48
CA SER A 731 33.36 -17.62 -0.95
C SER A 731 33.23 -16.42 -1.90
N ILE A 732 34.04 -15.39 -1.69
CA ILE A 732 34.06 -14.22 -2.57
C ILE A 732 34.66 -14.65 -3.92
N SER A 733 33.81 -14.88 -4.91
CA SER A 733 34.20 -15.10 -6.31
C SER A 733 34.70 -13.79 -6.93
N GLU A 734 35.64 -13.89 -7.89
CA GLU A 734 36.10 -12.74 -8.69
C GLU A 734 35.00 -12.19 -9.61
N ASN A 735 33.99 -13.00 -9.97
CA ASN A 735 32.86 -12.57 -10.80
C ASN A 735 31.63 -12.24 -9.93
N ILE A 736 30.80 -11.29 -10.37
CA ILE A 736 29.51 -10.98 -9.74
C ILE A 736 28.49 -12.02 -10.18
N ASP A 737 27.88 -12.72 -9.23
CA ASP A 737 26.79 -13.65 -9.47
C ASP A 737 25.48 -12.86 -9.65
N SER A 738 24.80 -13.04 -10.77
CA SER A 738 23.57 -12.33 -11.15
C SER A 738 22.37 -12.71 -10.27
N ILE A 739 22.35 -13.94 -9.76
CA ILE A 739 21.33 -14.42 -8.82
C ILE A 739 21.51 -13.69 -7.49
N GLN A 740 22.74 -13.68 -6.95
CA GLN A 740 23.05 -12.96 -5.71
C GLN A 740 22.83 -11.44 -5.84
N LEU A 741 23.12 -10.87 -7.01
CA LEU A 741 22.86 -9.47 -7.32
C LEU A 741 21.37 -9.13 -7.21
N SER A 742 20.52 -9.97 -7.78
CA SER A 742 19.06 -9.82 -7.73
C SER A 742 18.53 -9.96 -6.29
N ILE A 743 19.02 -10.97 -5.54
CA ILE A 743 18.63 -11.21 -4.14
C ILE A 743 19.01 -10.01 -3.26
N LEU A 744 20.26 -9.54 -3.33
CA LEU A 744 20.69 -8.42 -2.48
C LEU A 744 20.03 -7.10 -2.88
N SER A 745 19.74 -6.87 -4.16
CA SER A 745 18.94 -5.72 -4.60
C SER A 745 17.58 -5.69 -3.91
N HIS A 746 16.84 -6.80 -3.93
CA HIS A 746 15.55 -6.92 -3.24
C HIS A 746 15.67 -6.75 -1.72
N ARG A 747 16.75 -7.26 -1.11
CA ARG A 747 16.99 -7.09 0.34
C ARG A 747 17.28 -5.65 0.72
N PHE A 748 18.13 -4.93 -0.01
CA PHE A 748 18.40 -3.52 0.30
C PHE A 748 17.15 -2.64 0.12
N MET A 749 16.36 -2.90 -0.93
CA MET A 749 15.07 -2.23 -1.13
C MET A 749 14.13 -2.49 0.05
N SER A 750 13.99 -3.75 0.47
CA SER A 750 13.15 -4.12 1.61
C SER A 750 13.60 -3.44 2.92
N ILE A 751 14.91 -3.30 3.16
CA ILE A 751 15.42 -2.57 4.33
C ILE A 751 14.98 -1.10 4.28
N ALA A 752 15.12 -0.43 3.14
CA ALA A 752 14.72 0.96 2.99
C ALA A 752 13.20 1.14 3.15
N GLU A 753 12.38 0.25 2.58
CA GLU A 753 10.91 0.20 2.76
C GLU A 753 10.54 0.07 4.24
N GLN A 754 11.21 -0.84 4.98
CA GLN A 754 10.98 -1.01 6.40
C GLN A 754 11.35 0.24 7.22
N MET A 755 12.42 0.95 6.87
CA MET A 755 12.74 2.23 7.48
C MET A 755 11.62 3.26 7.24
N GLY A 756 11.12 3.34 6.01
CA GLY A 756 10.04 4.26 5.64
C GLY A 756 8.73 3.97 6.37
N HIS A 757 8.35 2.69 6.49
CA HIS A 757 7.19 2.27 7.27
C HIS A 757 7.33 2.63 8.75
N THR A 758 8.52 2.44 9.34
CA THR A 758 8.79 2.90 10.71
C THR A 758 8.61 4.41 10.82
N LEU A 759 9.19 5.21 9.92
CA LEU A 759 9.06 6.67 9.96
C LEU A 759 7.59 7.12 9.87
N GLN A 760 6.86 6.65 8.87
CA GLN A 760 5.44 6.98 8.68
C GLN A 760 4.60 6.67 9.93
N ARG A 761 4.86 5.52 10.56
CA ARG A 761 4.12 5.02 11.73
C ARG A 761 4.43 5.78 13.02
N THR A 762 5.68 6.20 13.18
CA THR A 762 6.21 6.83 14.40
C THR A 762 6.11 8.36 14.39
N SER A 763 6.04 8.99 13.21
CA SER A 763 5.86 10.43 13.06
C SER A 763 4.49 10.93 13.48
N ILE A 764 4.43 12.22 13.83
CA ILE A 764 3.19 12.88 14.27
C ILE A 764 2.78 14.05 13.39
N SER A 765 3.69 14.67 12.62
CA SER A 765 3.28 15.71 11.68
C SER A 765 2.46 15.15 10.52
N THR A 766 1.47 15.93 10.10
CA THR A 766 0.61 15.65 8.95
C THR A 766 1.41 15.47 7.65
N SER A 767 2.49 16.25 7.50
CA SER A 767 3.38 16.23 6.34
C SER A 767 4.08 14.87 6.16
N ILE A 768 4.66 14.31 7.22
CA ILE A 768 5.35 13.01 7.12
C ILE A 768 4.34 11.86 7.13
N LYS A 769 3.40 11.86 8.08
CA LYS A 769 2.53 10.71 8.34
C LYS A 769 1.46 10.47 7.28
N GLU A 770 0.81 11.54 6.82
CA GLU A 770 -0.37 11.45 5.96
C GLU A 770 -0.04 11.85 4.53
N ARG A 771 0.66 12.99 4.37
CA ARG A 771 1.05 13.49 3.04
C ARG A 771 2.21 12.70 2.44
N LEU A 772 2.93 11.91 3.25
CA LEU A 772 4.08 11.08 2.88
C LEU A 772 5.26 11.88 2.33
N ASP A 773 5.47 13.08 2.85
CA ASP A 773 6.57 13.96 2.45
C ASP A 773 7.86 13.61 3.20
N PHE A 774 8.39 12.43 2.93
CA PHE A 774 9.62 11.90 3.53
C PHE A 774 10.32 10.89 2.62
N SER A 775 11.57 10.54 2.91
CA SER A 775 12.26 9.42 2.26
C SER A 775 13.30 8.80 3.18
N CYS A 776 13.50 7.49 3.03
CA CYS A 776 14.51 6.72 3.74
C CYS A 776 15.44 6.05 2.73
N ALA A 777 16.74 6.02 3.02
CA ALA A 777 17.73 5.50 2.08
C ALA A 777 18.96 4.89 2.76
N ILE A 778 19.60 3.98 2.02
CA ILE A 778 20.84 3.30 2.37
C ILE A 778 21.94 3.80 1.43
N PHE A 779 23.11 4.07 2.01
CA PHE A 779 24.27 4.60 1.30
C PHE A 779 25.51 3.75 1.54
N SER A 780 26.37 3.67 0.53
CA SER A 780 27.66 3.00 0.62
C SER A 780 28.61 3.72 1.57
N ARG A 781 29.81 3.14 1.78
CA ARG A 781 30.89 3.72 2.58
C ARG A 781 31.22 5.16 2.21
N ASP A 782 31.21 5.46 0.91
CA ASP A 782 31.52 6.79 0.36
C ASP A 782 30.29 7.73 0.31
N GLY A 783 29.16 7.31 0.91
CA GLY A 783 27.93 8.08 0.94
C GLY A 783 27.14 8.08 -0.38
N LYS A 784 27.39 7.13 -1.30
CA LYS A 784 26.63 6.99 -2.56
C LYS A 784 25.33 6.24 -2.33
N LEU A 785 24.24 6.68 -2.97
CA LEU A 785 22.92 6.08 -2.85
C LEU A 785 22.92 4.64 -3.40
N VAL A 786 22.44 3.68 -2.61
CA VAL A 786 22.35 2.26 -2.98
C VAL A 786 20.89 1.83 -3.18
N ALA A 787 20.05 2.10 -2.20
CA ALA A 787 18.62 1.76 -2.19
C ALA A 787 17.82 2.80 -1.41
N ASN A 788 16.53 2.93 -1.70
CA ASN A 788 15.65 3.90 -1.05
C ASN A 788 14.20 3.41 -1.01
N ALA A 789 13.40 3.96 -0.09
CA ALA A 789 11.94 3.90 -0.11
C ALA A 789 11.42 5.16 -0.82
N PRO A 790 10.96 5.06 -2.09
CA PRO A 790 10.66 6.23 -2.88
C PRO A 790 9.23 6.70 -2.58
N HIS A 791 9.09 7.76 -1.77
CA HIS A 791 7.82 8.51 -1.66
C HIS A 791 7.91 9.83 -2.43
N ILE A 792 9.04 10.54 -2.31
CA ILE A 792 9.27 11.84 -2.95
C ILE A 792 10.50 11.75 -3.86
N PRO A 793 10.34 11.81 -5.19
CA PRO A 793 11.46 11.60 -6.12
C PRO A 793 12.65 12.55 -5.92
N ILE A 794 12.40 13.81 -5.54
CA ILE A 794 13.48 14.81 -5.44
C ILE A 794 14.40 14.63 -4.23
N HIS A 795 13.95 13.91 -3.19
CA HIS A 795 14.78 13.60 -2.02
C HIS A 795 15.98 12.73 -2.39
N LEU A 796 15.84 11.88 -3.39
CA LEU A 796 16.74 10.74 -3.57
C LEU A 796 18.13 11.17 -4.02
N GLY A 797 18.24 11.97 -5.09
CA GLY A 797 19.52 12.54 -5.52
C GLY A 797 20.11 13.51 -4.49
N SER A 798 19.28 14.29 -3.80
CA SER A 798 19.73 15.36 -2.91
C SER A 798 20.22 14.84 -1.56
N MET A 799 19.65 13.74 -1.05
CA MET A 799 20.14 13.09 0.18
C MET A 799 21.58 12.60 0.00
N GLN A 800 21.93 12.03 -1.16
CA GLN A 800 23.31 11.62 -1.43
C GLN A 800 24.31 12.77 -1.25
N TYR A 801 23.98 13.96 -1.78
CA TYR A 801 24.80 15.16 -1.59
C TYR A 801 25.01 15.49 -0.11
N ALA A 802 23.95 15.35 0.70
CA ALA A 802 24.03 15.57 2.14
C ALA A 802 24.95 14.55 2.80
N ILE A 803 24.79 13.25 2.51
CA ILE A 803 25.63 12.20 3.10
C ILE A 803 27.10 12.40 2.72
N GLN A 804 27.40 12.64 1.44
CA GLN A 804 28.78 12.85 0.98
C GLN A 804 29.42 14.09 1.59
N TYR A 805 28.66 15.17 1.79
CA TYR A 805 29.13 16.35 2.50
C TYR A 805 29.45 16.01 3.96
N GLN A 806 28.53 15.36 4.68
CA GLN A 806 28.75 14.97 6.07
C GLN A 806 29.92 13.98 6.21
N HIS A 807 30.02 12.99 5.33
CA HIS A 807 31.10 12.01 5.30
C HIS A 807 32.47 12.68 5.26
N ARG A 808 32.68 13.63 4.34
CA ARG A 808 33.93 14.41 4.25
C ARG A 808 34.18 15.29 5.48
N LEU A 809 33.14 15.96 5.99
CA LEU A 809 33.26 16.84 7.16
C LEU A 809 33.65 16.07 8.43
N TRP A 810 33.15 14.84 8.57
CA TRP A 810 33.23 14.02 9.77
C TRP A 810 34.18 12.83 9.66
N GLU A 811 35.00 12.77 8.61
CA GLU A 811 35.98 11.70 8.39
C GLU A 811 36.87 11.52 9.64
N GLY A 812 36.90 10.29 10.17
CA GLY A 812 37.65 9.92 11.38
C GLY A 812 37.11 10.45 12.71
N LYS A 813 35.96 11.14 12.74
CA LYS A 813 35.43 11.81 13.96
C LYS A 813 34.20 11.11 14.58
N LEU A 814 33.48 10.29 13.82
CA LEU A 814 32.25 9.63 14.26
C LEU A 814 32.53 8.33 15.01
N LYS A 815 31.65 8.00 15.95
CA LYS A 815 31.66 6.73 16.70
C LYS A 815 30.30 6.03 16.64
N PRO A 816 30.23 4.72 16.97
CA PRO A 816 28.96 4.00 17.03
C PRO A 816 27.91 4.71 17.89
N GLY A 817 26.69 4.84 17.37
CA GLY A 817 25.58 5.49 18.06
C GLY A 817 25.49 7.01 17.90
N ASP A 818 26.42 7.66 17.19
CA ASP A 818 26.29 9.08 16.85
C ASP A 818 25.23 9.29 15.76
N VAL A 819 24.50 10.40 15.80
CA VAL A 819 23.53 10.79 14.75
C VAL A 819 23.67 12.27 14.42
N LEU A 820 23.60 12.61 13.13
CA LEU A 820 23.73 13.97 12.60
C LEU A 820 22.40 14.48 12.04
N LEU A 821 22.24 15.81 12.02
CA LEU A 821 21.13 16.55 11.44
C LEU A 821 21.66 17.62 10.46
N SER A 822 21.05 17.73 9.29
CA SER A 822 21.36 18.74 8.28
C SER A 822 20.15 19.08 7.40
N ASN A 823 20.00 20.35 7.03
CA ASN A 823 19.01 20.81 6.04
C ASN A 823 19.48 22.01 5.18
N HIS A 824 20.70 22.50 5.41
CA HIS A 824 21.22 23.67 4.71
C HIS A 824 21.46 23.36 3.20
N PRO A 825 21.12 24.28 2.27
CA PRO A 825 21.21 24.04 0.82
C PRO A 825 22.62 23.69 0.32
N GLU A 826 23.65 24.35 0.83
CA GLU A 826 25.05 24.05 0.48
C GLU A 826 25.54 22.68 0.99
N CYS A 827 24.75 22.02 1.84
CA CYS A 827 25.06 20.73 2.45
C CYS A 827 24.07 19.65 2.02
N GLY A 828 23.46 19.79 0.84
CA GLY A 828 22.53 18.79 0.28
C GLY A 828 21.06 18.92 0.71
N GLY A 829 20.70 20.02 1.38
CA GLY A 829 19.30 20.36 1.65
C GLY A 829 18.50 20.63 0.37
N THR A 830 17.20 20.34 0.40
CA THR A 830 16.23 20.58 -0.70
C THR A 830 15.57 21.95 -0.52
N HIS A 831 14.88 22.10 0.60
CA HIS A 831 14.48 23.36 1.21
C HIS A 831 14.52 23.16 2.72
N LEU A 832 14.52 24.24 3.49
CA LEU A 832 14.75 24.15 4.93
C LEU A 832 13.78 23.25 5.72
N PRO A 833 12.49 23.13 5.35
CA PRO A 833 11.57 22.19 6.01
C PRO A 833 12.01 20.72 5.99
N ASP A 834 12.86 20.34 5.04
CA ASP A 834 13.31 18.96 4.87
C ASP A 834 14.54 18.69 5.73
N LEU A 835 14.30 18.14 6.91
CA LEU A 835 15.37 17.81 7.84
C LEU A 835 15.92 16.42 7.54
N THR A 836 17.23 16.32 7.30
CA THR A 836 17.91 15.05 7.04
C THR A 836 18.61 14.55 8.30
N VAL A 837 18.15 13.44 8.85
CA VAL A 837 18.77 12.72 9.98
C VAL A 837 19.64 11.61 9.41
N ILE A 838 20.93 11.63 9.75
CA ILE A 838 21.97 10.80 9.13
C ILE A 838 22.68 9.99 10.22
N THR A 839 22.77 8.67 10.05
CA THR A 839 23.41 7.79 11.03
C THR A 839 24.49 6.93 10.37
N PRO A 840 25.76 7.03 10.80
CA PRO A 840 26.83 6.13 10.37
C PRO A 840 26.62 4.72 10.94
N ILE A 841 26.94 3.71 10.14
CA ILE A 841 26.89 2.30 10.54
C ILE A 841 28.31 1.78 10.71
N PHE A 842 28.56 1.09 11.82
CA PHE A 842 29.80 0.37 12.09
C PHE A 842 29.51 -1.14 12.09
N VAL A 843 30.47 -1.91 11.58
CA VAL A 843 30.42 -3.38 11.51
C VAL A 843 31.65 -3.93 12.23
N ASP A 844 31.47 -5.01 12.98
CA ASP A 844 32.56 -5.63 13.74
C ASP A 844 33.72 -6.02 12.82
N GLY A 845 34.94 -5.66 13.23
CA GLY A 845 36.16 -5.88 12.46
C GLY A 845 36.52 -4.76 11.47
N GLU A 846 35.65 -3.77 11.24
CA GLU A 846 35.96 -2.60 10.41
C GLU A 846 36.37 -1.38 11.25
N PRO A 847 37.50 -0.71 10.95
CA PRO A 847 38.03 0.38 11.77
C PRO A 847 37.34 1.74 11.54
N SER A 848 36.44 1.83 10.57
CA SER A 848 35.75 3.07 10.21
C SER A 848 34.28 2.82 9.87
N VAL A 849 33.56 3.90 9.54
CA VAL A 849 32.19 3.80 9.04
C VAL A 849 32.13 2.84 7.84
N ALA A 850 31.21 1.88 7.92
CA ALA A 850 30.97 0.87 6.89
C ALA A 850 29.94 1.37 5.86
N PHE A 851 28.86 1.97 6.34
CA PHE A 851 27.72 2.46 5.54
C PHE A 851 27.07 3.67 6.22
N TYR A 852 26.11 4.29 5.54
CA TYR A 852 25.18 5.25 6.17
C TYR A 852 23.74 4.86 5.91
N VAL A 853 22.86 5.18 6.86
CA VAL A 853 21.42 5.27 6.65
C VAL A 853 20.98 6.70 6.91
N ALA A 854 19.95 7.14 6.19
CA ALA A 854 19.34 8.43 6.47
C ALA A 854 17.84 8.44 6.23
N ALA A 855 17.19 9.33 6.97
CA ALA A 855 15.77 9.63 6.89
C ALA A 855 15.62 11.14 6.72
N ARG A 856 14.91 11.57 5.68
CA ARG A 856 14.54 12.97 5.46
C ARG A 856 13.04 13.13 5.61
N GLY A 857 12.58 14.09 6.39
CA GLY A 857 11.17 14.36 6.62
C GLY A 857 10.84 15.84 6.55
N HIS A 858 9.68 16.18 6.00
CA HIS A 858 9.19 17.54 5.87
C HIS A 858 8.50 18.02 7.15
N HIS A 859 9.01 19.09 7.77
CA HIS A 859 8.42 19.71 8.94
C HIS A 859 7.59 20.96 8.55
N THR A 860 6.29 20.95 8.86
CA THR A 860 5.33 21.99 8.46
C THR A 860 5.63 23.39 9.02
N ASP A 861 6.23 23.45 10.21
CA ASP A 861 6.73 24.67 10.83
C ASP A 861 8.14 24.44 11.38
N ILE A 862 9.07 25.29 10.97
CA ILE A 862 10.45 25.34 11.47
C ILE A 862 10.83 26.75 11.94
N GLY A 863 9.84 27.61 12.17
CA GLY A 863 10.00 29.04 12.44
C GLY A 863 10.21 29.86 11.16
N GLY A 864 10.67 31.10 11.34
CA GLY A 864 10.93 32.06 10.25
C GLY A 864 9.90 33.20 10.21
N LEU A 865 9.90 33.96 9.11
CA LEU A 865 9.07 35.16 8.92
C LEU A 865 7.56 34.84 8.85
N GLY A 866 7.24 33.62 8.42
CA GLY A 866 5.89 33.21 8.04
C GLY A 866 5.07 32.48 9.08
N ILE A 867 3.83 32.20 8.69
CA ILE A 867 2.97 31.22 9.37
C ILE A 867 3.27 29.78 8.92
N THR A 868 3.63 29.61 7.65
CA THR A 868 4.07 28.33 7.06
C THR A 868 5.52 28.44 6.65
N SER A 869 6.24 27.33 6.55
CA SER A 869 7.64 27.36 6.09
C SER A 869 7.81 27.59 4.57
N MET A 870 6.71 27.64 3.80
CA MET A 870 6.69 27.99 2.37
C MET A 870 6.28 29.45 2.16
N MET A 871 7.16 30.39 2.52
CA MET A 871 6.79 31.81 2.49
C MET A 871 7.06 32.50 1.15
N PRO A 872 6.02 33.04 0.48
CA PRO A 872 6.18 33.70 -0.81
C PRO A 872 7.02 34.98 -0.74
N GLY A 873 7.12 35.61 0.44
CA GLY A 873 7.84 36.85 0.66
C GLY A 873 9.32 36.71 1.06
N SER A 874 9.82 35.49 1.28
CA SER A 874 11.21 35.27 1.69
C SER A 874 12.19 35.60 0.56
N LYS A 875 13.29 36.26 0.93
CA LYS A 875 14.37 36.75 0.08
C LYS A 875 15.73 36.26 0.52
N GLU A 876 15.95 36.14 1.83
CA GLU A 876 17.19 35.64 2.42
C GLU A 876 16.95 34.32 3.18
N LEU A 877 17.96 33.47 3.24
CA LEU A 877 17.81 32.11 3.79
C LEU A 877 17.39 32.10 5.28
N TRP A 878 17.88 33.06 6.07
CA TRP A 878 17.56 33.14 7.51
C TRP A 878 16.09 33.49 7.78
N GLU A 879 15.38 34.04 6.80
CA GLU A 879 13.94 34.35 6.92
C GLU A 879 13.07 33.09 6.86
N GLU A 880 13.62 31.95 6.43
CA GLU A 880 12.92 30.68 6.24
C GLU A 880 12.97 29.74 7.47
N GLY A 881 13.59 30.20 8.57
CA GLY A 881 13.58 29.49 9.84
C GLY A 881 14.82 28.63 10.10
N PHE A 882 14.63 27.53 10.82
CA PHE A 882 15.70 26.63 11.25
C PHE A 882 16.58 26.17 10.09
N ASN A 883 17.86 26.49 10.13
CA ASN A 883 18.85 26.02 9.16
C ASN A 883 20.14 25.57 9.88
N VAL A 884 20.62 24.38 9.53
CA VAL A 884 21.82 23.78 10.10
C VAL A 884 22.64 23.08 9.01
N ARG A 885 23.93 23.41 8.95
CA ARG A 885 24.90 22.75 8.04
C ARG A 885 25.22 21.34 8.49
N SER A 886 25.51 21.19 9.78
CA SER A 886 25.81 19.92 10.43
C SER A 886 25.67 20.08 11.93
N MET A 887 24.80 19.30 12.55
CA MET A 887 24.63 19.26 13.99
C MET A 887 24.64 17.80 14.46
N LYS A 888 25.46 17.47 15.46
CA LYS A 888 25.36 16.16 16.14
C LYS A 888 24.17 16.24 17.10
N ILE A 889 23.18 15.36 16.92
CA ILE A 889 21.93 15.34 17.70
C ILE A 889 21.82 14.12 18.61
N VAL A 890 22.63 13.09 18.38
CA VAL A 890 22.82 11.96 19.30
C VAL A 890 24.32 11.76 19.49
N ASP A 891 24.75 11.63 20.73
CA ASP A 891 26.11 11.26 21.08
C ASP A 891 26.09 9.88 21.75
N SER A 892 26.69 8.87 21.09
CA SER A 892 26.78 7.50 21.61
C SER A 892 25.44 6.94 22.12
N GLY A 893 24.35 7.15 21.38
CA GLY A 893 23.00 6.70 21.76
C GLY A 893 22.21 7.64 22.69
N LYS A 894 22.80 8.75 23.18
CA LYS A 894 22.07 9.76 23.97
C LYS A 894 21.59 10.92 23.11
N PHE A 895 20.27 11.14 23.02
CA PHE A 895 19.68 12.27 22.29
C PHE A 895 19.97 13.61 23.01
N LEU A 896 20.52 14.56 22.28
CA LEU A 896 20.91 15.90 22.75
C LEU A 896 19.74 16.88 22.61
N GLU A 897 18.63 16.59 23.29
CA GLU A 897 17.36 17.30 23.10
C GLU A 897 17.46 18.81 23.36
N ASP A 898 18.16 19.21 24.43
CA ASP A 898 18.31 20.63 24.81
C ASP A 898 19.00 21.44 23.71
N ASP A 899 20.05 20.89 23.10
CA ASP A 899 20.78 21.54 22.01
C ASP A 899 19.89 21.70 20.77
N VAL A 900 19.10 20.67 20.45
CA VAL A 900 18.17 20.70 19.30
C VAL A 900 17.08 21.73 19.54
N ARG A 901 16.46 21.74 20.72
CA ARG A 901 15.45 22.73 21.10
C ARG A 901 16.00 24.15 21.02
N LYS A 902 17.20 24.39 21.56
CA LYS A 902 17.86 25.70 21.50
C LYS A 902 18.08 26.16 20.05
N ALA A 903 18.51 25.25 19.18
CA ALA A 903 18.75 25.58 17.78
C ALA A 903 17.44 25.95 17.03
N PHE A 904 16.32 25.28 17.31
CA PHE A 904 15.00 25.69 16.78
C PHE A 904 14.55 27.06 17.31
N LEU A 905 14.73 27.32 18.60
CA LEU A 905 14.33 28.59 19.20
C LEU A 905 15.14 29.78 18.66
N ALA A 906 16.42 29.56 18.37
CA ALA A 906 17.31 30.57 17.79
C ALA A 906 16.81 31.12 16.44
N ALA A 907 16.07 30.33 15.65
CA ALA A 907 15.47 30.79 14.40
C ALA A 907 14.47 31.96 14.61
N GLY A 908 13.86 32.06 15.80
CA GLY A 908 12.94 33.13 16.19
C GLY A 908 13.61 34.40 16.72
N GLU A 909 14.94 34.42 16.84
CA GLU A 909 15.70 35.58 17.31
C GLU A 909 15.98 36.59 16.18
N PHE A 910 15.90 36.14 14.92
CA PHE A 910 16.08 37.01 13.76
C PHE A 910 14.95 38.05 13.61
N PRO A 911 15.22 39.22 13.00
CA PRO A 911 14.23 40.27 12.82
C PRO A 911 12.99 39.80 12.08
N GLY A 912 11.80 39.98 12.68
CA GLY A 912 10.52 39.59 12.09
C GLY A 912 10.22 38.08 12.12
N CYS A 913 11.18 37.24 12.53
CA CYS A 913 10.99 35.79 12.61
C CYS A 913 10.33 35.37 13.91
N SER A 914 9.59 34.27 13.85
CA SER A 914 9.04 33.54 14.99
C SER A 914 9.77 32.22 15.18
N PRO A 915 9.91 31.69 16.41
CA PRO A 915 10.20 30.27 16.59
C PRO A 915 9.05 29.42 16.04
N THR A 916 9.32 28.14 15.81
CA THR A 916 8.28 27.15 15.49
C THR A 916 7.15 27.17 16.52
N ARG A 917 5.90 27.06 16.05
CA ARG A 917 4.70 27.04 16.90
C ARG A 917 4.47 25.69 17.56
N ARG A 918 5.15 24.64 17.06
CA ARG A 918 4.93 23.23 17.44
C ARG A 918 6.25 22.51 17.68
N LEU A 919 7.12 23.09 18.51
CA LEU A 919 8.46 22.55 18.80
C LEU A 919 8.43 21.08 19.24
N ASP A 920 7.46 20.68 20.07
CA ASP A 920 7.35 19.28 20.51
C ASP A 920 7.01 18.32 19.36
N ASP A 921 6.29 18.80 18.34
CA ASP A 921 6.05 18.02 17.12
C ASP A 921 7.34 17.88 16.31
N ASN A 922 8.13 18.96 16.18
CA ASN A 922 9.45 18.90 15.54
C ASN A 922 10.39 17.89 16.22
N ILE A 923 10.46 17.90 17.56
CA ILE A 923 11.32 16.98 18.32
C ILE A 923 10.84 15.53 18.19
N SER A 924 9.52 15.30 18.22
CA SER A 924 8.95 13.96 18.07
C SER A 924 9.24 13.36 16.69
N ASP A 925 9.12 14.16 15.63
CA ASP A 925 9.44 13.72 14.27
C ASP A 925 10.95 13.45 14.08
N ILE A 926 11.84 14.23 14.72
CA ILE A 926 13.28 13.93 14.70
C ILE A 926 13.55 12.59 15.40
N LYS A 927 12.88 12.30 16.53
CA LYS A 927 12.98 10.99 17.20
C LYS A 927 12.46 9.86 16.32
N ALA A 928 11.37 10.08 15.57
CA ALA A 928 10.84 9.13 14.59
C ALA A 928 11.86 8.84 13.46
N GLN A 929 12.53 9.86 12.94
CA GLN A 929 13.62 9.69 11.95
C GLN A 929 14.81 8.91 12.51
N ILE A 930 15.20 9.15 13.78
CA ILE A 930 16.25 8.36 14.46
C ILE A 930 15.81 6.89 14.56
N SER A 931 14.56 6.62 14.94
CA SER A 931 14.01 5.25 15.03
C SER A 931 14.03 4.53 13.68
N ALA A 932 13.64 5.22 12.61
CA ALA A 932 13.71 4.71 11.24
C ALA A 932 15.15 4.34 10.86
N ASN A 933 16.14 5.19 11.14
CA ASN A 933 17.55 4.88 10.91
C ASN A 933 18.01 3.68 11.74
N GLN A 934 17.61 3.58 13.00
CA GLN A 934 17.96 2.45 13.87
C GLN A 934 17.46 1.12 13.30
N ARG A 935 16.27 1.08 12.68
CA ARG A 935 15.77 -0.11 11.98
C ARG A 935 16.70 -0.52 10.83
N GLY A 936 17.14 0.44 10.02
CA GLY A 936 18.09 0.21 8.93
C GLY A 936 19.43 -0.35 9.41
N ILE A 937 19.97 0.17 10.51
CA ILE A 937 21.22 -0.29 11.15
C ILE A 937 21.14 -1.77 11.52
N LEU A 938 20.10 -2.16 12.27
CA LEU A 938 19.93 -3.53 12.74
C LEU A 938 19.86 -4.53 11.59
N LEU A 939 19.13 -4.19 10.53
CA LEU A 939 18.95 -5.07 9.37
C LEU A 939 20.22 -5.19 8.53
N LEU A 940 20.96 -4.10 8.32
CA LEU A 940 22.23 -4.12 7.59
C LEU A 940 23.34 -4.84 8.37
N GLN A 941 23.40 -4.66 9.69
CA GLN A 941 24.33 -5.41 10.55
C GLN A 941 24.03 -6.91 10.52
N LYS A 942 22.74 -7.29 10.58
CA LYS A 942 22.31 -8.70 10.41
C LYS A 942 22.67 -9.25 9.03
N LEU A 943 22.58 -8.44 7.98
CA LEU A 943 23.00 -8.87 6.64
C LEU A 943 24.52 -9.07 6.57
N CYS A 944 25.30 -8.19 7.20
CA CYS A 944 26.76 -8.32 7.27
C CYS A 944 27.20 -9.51 8.12
N SER A 945 26.48 -9.87 9.20
CA SER A 945 26.81 -11.07 9.98
C SER A 945 26.53 -12.36 9.20
N GLN A 946 25.58 -12.35 8.26
CA GLN A 946 25.26 -13.49 7.40
C GLN A 946 26.25 -13.67 6.22
N PHE A 947 26.57 -12.58 5.52
CA PHE A 947 27.33 -12.65 4.26
C PHE A 947 28.76 -12.11 4.36
N GLY A 948 29.11 -11.43 5.45
CA GLY A 948 30.36 -10.68 5.59
C GLY A 948 30.30 -9.30 4.92
N PHE A 949 31.00 -8.33 5.51
CA PHE A 949 31.03 -6.94 5.02
C PHE A 949 31.53 -6.82 3.58
N ALA A 950 32.63 -7.50 3.23
CA ALA A 950 33.23 -7.43 1.91
C ALA A 950 32.27 -7.90 0.80
N PHE A 951 31.50 -8.95 1.06
CA PHE A 951 30.49 -9.46 0.15
C PHE A 951 29.36 -8.42 -0.03
N VAL A 952 28.77 -7.95 1.07
CA VAL A 952 27.68 -6.96 1.04
C VAL A 952 28.10 -5.69 0.30
N SER A 953 29.28 -5.14 0.62
CA SER A 953 29.84 -3.94 0.00
C SER A 953 30.07 -4.11 -1.51
N ARG A 954 30.62 -5.27 -1.91
CA ARG A 954 30.84 -5.60 -3.33
C ARG A 954 29.53 -5.61 -4.13
N TYR A 955 28.47 -6.20 -3.58
CA TYR A 955 27.17 -6.25 -4.26
C TYR A 955 26.44 -4.90 -4.26
N MET A 956 26.61 -4.05 -3.25
CA MET A 956 26.12 -2.66 -3.32
C MET A 956 26.71 -1.92 -4.54
N ASN A 957 28.02 -2.05 -4.76
CA ASN A 957 28.70 -1.44 -5.90
C ASN A 957 28.26 -2.07 -7.24
N ALA A 958 28.03 -3.38 -7.26
CA ALA A 958 27.54 -4.06 -8.46
C ALA A 958 26.12 -3.62 -8.86
N ILE A 959 25.23 -3.37 -7.89
CA ILE A 959 23.88 -2.84 -8.15
C ILE A 959 23.96 -1.44 -8.77
N GLN A 960 24.85 -0.59 -8.26
CA GLN A 960 25.10 0.74 -8.85
C GLN A 960 25.66 0.59 -10.26
N LYS A 961 26.62 -0.31 -10.48
CA LYS A 961 27.21 -0.52 -11.80
C LYS A 961 26.18 -1.02 -12.82
N ASN A 962 25.25 -1.87 -12.41
CA ASN A 962 24.16 -2.34 -13.26
C ASN A 962 23.27 -1.18 -13.74
N SER A 963 22.90 -0.26 -12.84
CA SER A 963 22.14 0.93 -13.21
C SER A 963 22.92 1.85 -14.16
N GLU A 964 24.23 1.99 -14.00
CA GLU A 964 25.09 2.73 -14.94
C GLU A 964 25.03 2.14 -16.36
N VAL A 965 25.14 0.81 -16.48
CA VAL A 965 25.09 0.13 -17.78
C VAL A 965 23.75 0.39 -18.49
N ALA A 966 22.63 0.24 -17.77
CA ALA A 966 21.30 0.50 -18.31
C ALA A 966 21.14 1.95 -18.81
N VAL A 967 21.64 2.94 -18.06
CA VAL A 967 21.62 4.35 -18.48
C VAL A 967 22.50 4.58 -19.70
N ARG A 968 23.73 4.04 -19.73
CA ARG A 968 24.62 4.17 -20.90
C ARG A 968 23.98 3.59 -22.15
N ASP A 969 23.33 2.44 -22.05
CA ASP A 969 22.71 1.79 -23.21
C ASP A 969 21.50 2.57 -23.73
N TYR A 970 20.71 3.20 -22.86
CA TYR A 970 19.70 4.15 -23.27
C TYR A 970 20.31 5.36 -23.98
N LEU A 971 21.33 5.99 -23.39
CA LEU A 971 21.99 7.19 -23.95
C LEU A 971 22.63 6.91 -25.31
N LYS A 972 23.25 5.74 -25.52
CA LYS A 972 23.76 5.31 -26.84
C LYS A 972 22.66 5.24 -27.90
N LYS A 973 21.46 4.76 -27.55
CA LYS A 973 20.31 4.73 -28.47
C LYS A 973 19.87 6.15 -28.83
N VAL A 974 19.88 7.08 -27.89
CA VAL A 974 19.57 8.50 -28.15
C VAL A 974 20.62 9.13 -29.06
N ALA A 975 21.92 8.94 -28.78
CA ALA A 975 23.01 9.47 -29.61
C ALA A 975 22.96 9.00 -31.07
N ARG A 976 22.47 7.78 -31.31
CA ARG A 976 22.28 7.22 -32.67
C ARG A 976 21.02 7.72 -33.38
N SER A 977 20.00 8.15 -32.64
CA SER A 977 18.68 8.47 -33.19
C SER A 977 18.39 9.97 -33.27
N LYS A 978 19.11 10.80 -32.50
CA LYS A 978 18.92 12.25 -32.46
C LYS A 978 20.20 13.02 -32.78
N THR A 979 20.05 14.21 -33.37
CA THR A 979 21.16 15.12 -33.61
C THR A 979 21.54 15.83 -32.30
N MET A 980 22.81 15.75 -31.92
CA MET A 980 23.36 16.43 -30.74
C MET A 980 23.79 17.86 -31.06
N PRO A 981 23.80 18.78 -30.06
CA PRO A 981 23.24 18.60 -28.72
C PRO A 981 21.70 18.74 -28.72
N LEU A 982 21.04 18.11 -27.75
CA LEU A 982 19.63 18.38 -27.46
C LEU A 982 19.52 19.69 -26.68
N ILE A 983 18.71 20.64 -27.14
CA ILE A 983 18.61 21.98 -26.52
C ILE A 983 17.16 22.29 -26.20
N ALA A 984 16.91 22.77 -24.98
CA ALA A 984 15.62 23.33 -24.61
C ALA A 984 15.77 24.51 -23.63
N SER A 985 14.74 25.36 -23.63
CA SER A 985 14.56 26.41 -22.63
C SER A 985 13.11 26.55 -22.22
N ASP A 986 12.91 27.06 -21.01
CA ASP A 986 11.63 27.43 -20.42
C ASP A 986 11.80 28.59 -19.42
N ASN A 987 10.70 29.20 -18.98
CA ASN A 987 10.71 30.43 -18.17
C ASN A 987 9.84 30.30 -16.91
N PHE A 988 10.33 30.84 -15.79
CA PHE A 988 9.49 31.17 -14.64
C PHE A 988 8.58 32.37 -14.95
N ASP A 989 7.53 32.56 -14.14
CA ASP A 989 6.55 33.64 -14.34
C ASP A 989 7.14 35.06 -14.27
N ASP A 990 8.33 35.24 -13.67
CA ASP A 990 9.06 36.50 -13.63
C ASP A 990 9.94 36.75 -14.87
N GLY A 991 10.01 35.78 -15.78
CA GLY A 991 10.84 35.80 -16.98
C GLY A 991 12.21 35.13 -16.83
N THR A 992 12.61 34.69 -15.62
CA THR A 992 13.90 34.01 -15.41
C THR A 992 13.97 32.73 -16.25
N VAL A 993 15.05 32.59 -17.04
CA VAL A 993 15.24 31.49 -18.00
C VAL A 993 15.89 30.29 -17.33
N ILE A 994 15.36 29.09 -17.60
CA ILE A 994 16.05 27.81 -17.44
C ILE A 994 16.44 27.32 -18.83
N LYS A 995 17.70 26.95 -19.02
CA LYS A 995 18.23 26.44 -20.29
C LYS A 995 19.12 25.24 -20.05
N VAL A 996 18.98 24.22 -20.89
CA VAL A 996 19.85 23.03 -20.88
C VAL A 996 20.31 22.70 -22.31
N SER A 997 21.57 22.30 -22.43
CA SER A 997 22.18 21.70 -23.61
C SER A 997 22.73 20.33 -23.22
N ILE A 998 22.27 19.26 -23.87
CA ILE A 998 22.62 17.89 -23.54
C ILE A 998 23.42 17.29 -24.70
N SER A 999 24.67 16.96 -24.45
CA SER A 999 25.53 16.28 -25.42
C SER A 999 25.77 14.84 -24.97
N ILE A 1000 25.65 13.88 -25.88
CA ILE A 1000 25.82 12.45 -25.58
C ILE A 1000 26.84 11.86 -26.54
N ASP A 1001 27.81 11.12 -26.02
CA ASP A 1001 28.86 10.46 -26.80
C ASP A 1001 28.48 9.01 -27.22
N GLU A 1002 29.31 8.40 -28.08
CA GLU A 1002 29.09 7.04 -28.57
C GLU A 1002 29.27 5.95 -27.50
N ALA A 1003 29.96 6.25 -26.40
CA ALA A 1003 30.15 5.36 -25.26
C ALA A 1003 28.99 5.43 -24.25
N GLY A 1004 28.03 6.34 -24.47
CA GLY A 1004 26.90 6.59 -23.57
C GLY A 1004 27.24 7.48 -22.37
N GLY A 1005 28.32 8.27 -22.45
CA GLY A 1005 28.56 9.40 -21.56
C GLY A 1005 27.72 10.61 -21.99
N ALA A 1006 27.25 11.42 -21.03
CA ALA A 1006 26.45 12.61 -21.32
C ALA A 1006 26.88 13.83 -20.49
N VAL A 1007 26.83 15.01 -21.09
CA VAL A 1007 27.06 16.30 -20.43
C VAL A 1007 25.77 17.10 -20.45
N PHE A 1008 25.27 17.46 -19.28
CA PHE A 1008 24.11 18.33 -19.07
C PHE A 1008 24.63 19.73 -18.70
N ASP A 1009 24.73 20.61 -19.71
CA ASP A 1009 25.21 21.98 -19.55
C ASP A 1009 24.03 22.94 -19.37
N PHE A 1010 23.97 23.59 -18.20
CA PHE A 1010 22.96 24.60 -17.86
C PHE A 1010 23.41 26.04 -18.15
N ALA A 1011 24.46 26.24 -18.95
CA ALA A 1011 24.89 27.55 -19.40
C ALA A 1011 23.75 28.33 -20.09
N GLY A 1012 23.62 29.61 -19.72
CA GLY A 1012 22.53 30.48 -20.16
C GLY A 1012 21.28 30.43 -19.26
N THR A 1013 21.27 29.60 -18.21
CA THR A 1013 20.31 29.72 -17.11
C THR A 1013 20.52 31.03 -16.34
N GLY A 1014 19.43 31.68 -15.94
CA GLY A 1014 19.44 32.99 -15.29
C GLY A 1014 20.17 33.03 -13.94
N PRO A 1015 20.56 34.23 -13.47
CA PRO A 1015 21.22 34.42 -12.18
C PRO A 1015 20.31 34.02 -11.01
N GLN A 1016 20.88 33.75 -9.85
CA GLN A 1016 20.13 33.60 -8.62
C GLN A 1016 19.26 34.84 -8.35
N MET A 1017 18.07 34.60 -7.82
CA MET A 1017 17.06 35.62 -7.54
C MET A 1017 17.17 36.09 -6.09
N TRP A 1018 16.96 37.39 -5.85
CA TRP A 1018 16.66 37.89 -4.50
C TRP A 1018 15.19 37.63 -4.15
N GLY A 1019 14.92 36.40 -3.74
CA GLY A 1019 13.59 35.80 -3.63
C GLY A 1019 13.72 34.30 -3.38
N ASN A 1020 12.63 33.55 -3.56
CA ASN A 1020 12.53 32.16 -3.10
C ASN A 1020 12.56 31.08 -4.20
N TYR A 1021 12.61 31.43 -5.48
CA TYR A 1021 12.67 30.44 -6.56
C TYR A 1021 14.02 29.74 -6.71
N ASN A 1022 15.00 30.08 -5.88
CA ASN A 1022 16.32 29.51 -6.00
C ASN A 1022 16.31 28.01 -5.67
N CYS A 1023 16.98 27.25 -6.52
CA CYS A 1023 17.06 25.81 -6.47
C CYS A 1023 18.48 25.39 -6.06
N PRO A 1024 18.66 24.74 -4.90
CA PRO A 1024 19.95 24.21 -4.50
C PRO A 1024 20.51 23.23 -5.56
N VAL A 1025 21.84 23.20 -5.69
CA VAL A 1025 22.52 22.33 -6.66
C VAL A 1025 22.15 20.85 -6.49
N SER A 1026 21.94 20.41 -5.25
CA SER A 1026 21.49 19.05 -4.92
C SER A 1026 20.16 18.69 -5.58
N ILE A 1027 19.23 19.64 -5.69
CA ILE A 1027 17.95 19.46 -6.38
C ILE A 1027 18.13 19.39 -7.89
N SER A 1028 19.01 20.21 -8.45
CA SER A 1028 19.31 20.17 -9.89
C SER A 1028 19.84 18.79 -10.31
N HIS A 1029 20.71 18.17 -9.50
CA HIS A 1029 21.13 16.78 -9.69
C HIS A 1029 19.99 15.77 -9.52
N SER A 1030 19.12 15.96 -8.52
CA SER A 1030 17.90 15.15 -8.37
C SER A 1030 16.97 15.24 -9.58
N ALA A 1031 16.84 16.41 -10.21
CA ALA A 1031 16.02 16.61 -11.38
C ALA A 1031 16.59 15.85 -12.60
N VAL A 1032 17.92 15.81 -12.76
CA VAL A 1032 18.57 15.05 -13.83
C VAL A 1032 18.38 13.55 -13.63
N ILE A 1033 18.69 13.01 -12.43
CA ILE A 1033 18.53 11.57 -12.17
C ILE A 1033 17.06 11.14 -12.30
N TYR A 1034 16.11 11.95 -11.84
CA TYR A 1034 14.68 11.69 -12.02
C TYR A 1034 14.31 11.63 -13.50
N SER A 1035 14.73 12.61 -14.29
CA SER A 1035 14.40 12.69 -15.72
C SER A 1035 14.98 11.49 -16.47
N ILE A 1036 16.23 11.12 -16.21
CA ILE A 1036 16.85 9.92 -16.79
C ILE A 1036 16.09 8.67 -16.37
N ARG A 1037 15.72 8.53 -15.09
CA ARG A 1037 14.96 7.35 -14.64
C ARG A 1037 13.60 7.24 -15.32
N CYS A 1038 12.92 8.36 -15.61
CA CYS A 1038 11.67 8.37 -16.36
C CYS A 1038 11.83 7.98 -17.83
N LEU A 1039 12.99 8.30 -18.42
CA LEU A 1039 13.29 8.04 -19.82
C LEU A 1039 13.79 6.60 -20.07
N VAL A 1040 14.42 6.01 -19.05
CA VAL A 1040 14.90 4.64 -19.08
C VAL A 1040 13.71 3.70 -18.81
N ASP A 1041 13.15 3.15 -19.89
CA ASP A 1041 12.01 2.21 -19.88
C ASP A 1041 12.38 0.80 -19.41
N VAL A 1042 13.15 0.71 -18.31
CA VAL A 1042 13.52 -0.56 -17.67
C VAL A 1042 13.42 -0.43 -16.16
N GLU A 1043 13.09 -1.53 -15.49
CA GLU A 1043 12.88 -1.57 -14.04
C GLU A 1043 14.23 -1.65 -13.30
N ILE A 1044 14.95 -0.53 -13.23
CA ILE A 1044 16.19 -0.41 -12.46
C ILE A 1044 15.93 0.35 -11.14
N PRO A 1045 16.62 -0.01 -10.04
CA PRO A 1045 16.56 0.75 -8.80
C PRO A 1045 17.18 2.13 -8.99
N LEU A 1046 16.57 3.16 -8.40
CA LEU A 1046 17.14 4.50 -8.41
C LEU A 1046 18.32 4.57 -7.42
N ASN A 1047 19.53 4.72 -7.96
CA ASN A 1047 20.78 4.76 -7.20
C ASN A 1047 21.82 5.63 -7.94
N ASP A 1048 22.99 5.84 -7.32
CA ASP A 1048 24.07 6.68 -7.87
C ASP A 1048 24.55 6.24 -9.26
N GLY A 1049 24.40 4.95 -9.59
CA GLY A 1049 24.73 4.40 -10.90
C GLY A 1049 24.04 5.12 -12.05
N CYS A 1050 22.84 5.67 -11.82
CA CYS A 1050 22.12 6.43 -12.85
C CYS A 1050 22.79 7.75 -13.22
N LEU A 1051 23.62 8.32 -12.34
CA LEU A 1051 24.39 9.55 -12.56
C LEU A 1051 25.85 9.30 -12.92
N ALA A 1052 26.38 8.09 -12.68
CA ALA A 1052 27.76 7.74 -12.98
C ALA A 1052 28.22 8.03 -14.44
N PRO A 1053 27.39 7.94 -15.50
CA PRO A 1053 27.80 8.29 -16.85
C PRO A 1053 27.51 9.76 -17.22
N ILE A 1054 27.11 10.60 -16.27
CA ILE A 1054 26.55 11.94 -16.53
C ILE A 1054 27.35 13.02 -15.79
N ASP A 1055 27.91 13.95 -16.56
CA ASP A 1055 28.47 15.19 -16.04
C ASP A 1055 27.41 16.30 -16.06
N ILE A 1056 27.29 17.04 -14.96
CA ILE A 1056 26.29 18.11 -14.79
C ILE A 1056 27.02 19.41 -14.52
N GLU A 1057 26.89 20.36 -15.45
CA GLU A 1057 27.55 21.66 -15.38
C GLU A 1057 26.53 22.75 -15.08
N ILE A 1058 26.63 23.36 -13.88
CA ILE A 1058 25.72 24.41 -13.43
C ILE A 1058 26.53 25.66 -13.06
N PRO A 1059 26.27 26.81 -13.72
CA PRO A 1059 26.96 28.06 -13.42
C PRO A 1059 26.79 28.48 -11.96
N HIS A 1060 27.88 28.83 -11.28
CA HIS A 1060 27.84 29.34 -9.91
C HIS A 1060 27.11 30.68 -9.86
N GLY A 1061 26.22 30.87 -8.88
CA GLY A 1061 25.40 32.07 -8.77
C GLY A 1061 24.25 32.14 -9.76
N SER A 1062 23.93 31.04 -10.46
CA SER A 1062 22.67 30.88 -11.19
C SER A 1062 21.53 30.51 -10.24
N ILE A 1063 20.29 30.60 -10.72
CA ILE A 1063 19.10 30.17 -9.96
C ILE A 1063 19.13 28.68 -9.60
N LEU A 1064 19.94 27.85 -10.30
CA LEU A 1064 20.11 26.42 -10.05
C LEU A 1064 21.33 26.07 -9.18
N ARG A 1065 22.12 27.07 -8.80
CA ARG A 1065 23.26 26.98 -7.88
C ARG A 1065 23.43 28.30 -7.12
N PRO A 1066 22.47 28.66 -6.27
CA PRO A 1066 22.51 29.88 -5.47
C PRO A 1066 23.55 29.79 -4.34
N SER A 1067 24.00 30.94 -3.85
CA SER A 1067 24.70 31.06 -2.56
C SER A 1067 23.72 30.97 -1.37
N ALA A 1068 24.23 30.78 -0.16
CA ALA A 1068 23.44 30.84 1.09
C ALA A 1068 22.85 32.23 1.43
N SER A 1069 23.02 33.25 0.58
CA SER A 1069 22.51 34.60 0.81
C SER A 1069 21.09 34.82 0.32
N VAL A 1070 20.47 33.81 -0.30
CA VAL A 1070 19.11 33.92 -0.87
C VAL A 1070 18.20 32.81 -0.37
N ALA A 1071 16.91 33.10 -0.32
CA ALA A 1071 15.83 32.19 0.04
C ALA A 1071 15.66 31.05 -1.00
N ILE A 1072 15.18 29.89 -0.55
CA ILE A 1072 15.09 28.66 -1.35
C ILE A 1072 13.76 27.90 -1.18
N CYS A 1073 12.80 28.38 -0.39
CA CYS A 1073 11.56 27.63 -0.11
C CYS A 1073 10.72 27.34 -1.38
N GLY A 1074 10.92 28.08 -2.46
CA GLY A 1074 10.32 27.82 -3.78
C GLY A 1074 11.12 26.84 -4.66
N SER A 1075 12.12 26.15 -4.14
CA SER A 1075 12.95 25.20 -4.89
C SER A 1075 12.14 24.04 -5.48
N THR A 1076 11.01 23.68 -4.87
CA THR A 1076 10.05 22.71 -5.42
C THR A 1076 9.49 23.15 -6.77
N LEU A 1077 9.16 24.43 -6.94
CA LEU A 1077 8.69 25.00 -8.20
C LEU A 1077 9.81 25.01 -9.25
N ALA A 1078 11.03 25.33 -8.82
CA ALA A 1078 12.17 25.34 -9.72
C ALA A 1078 12.56 23.94 -10.22
N SER A 1079 12.50 22.93 -9.35
CA SER A 1079 12.77 21.54 -9.73
C SER A 1079 11.82 21.02 -10.82
N GLN A 1080 10.52 21.36 -10.71
CA GLN A 1080 9.51 21.02 -11.72
C GLN A 1080 9.89 21.60 -13.09
N ARG A 1081 10.34 22.87 -13.11
CA ARG A 1081 10.75 23.55 -14.33
C ARG A 1081 11.99 22.95 -14.97
N VAL A 1082 12.98 22.57 -14.17
CA VAL A 1082 14.19 21.88 -14.67
C VAL A 1082 13.82 20.57 -15.33
N ILE A 1083 12.94 19.78 -14.71
CA ILE A 1083 12.47 18.49 -15.25
C ILE A 1083 11.71 18.69 -16.56
N ASP A 1084 10.72 19.58 -16.59
CA ASP A 1084 9.98 19.94 -17.82
C ASP A 1084 10.94 20.36 -18.95
N THR A 1085 12.00 21.11 -18.64
CA THR A 1085 12.98 21.58 -19.64
C THR A 1085 13.85 20.44 -20.16
N ILE A 1086 14.27 19.50 -19.30
CA ILE A 1086 15.01 18.31 -19.72
C ILE A 1086 14.13 17.42 -20.61
N LEU A 1087 12.90 17.13 -20.18
CA LEU A 1087 11.95 16.32 -20.96
C LEU A 1087 11.61 16.97 -22.31
N LYS A 1088 11.55 18.31 -22.36
CA LYS A 1088 11.42 19.08 -23.61
C LYS A 1088 12.59 18.84 -24.55
N ALA A 1089 13.84 18.84 -24.04
CA ALA A 1089 15.03 18.59 -24.86
C ALA A 1089 15.04 17.16 -25.45
N PHE A 1090 14.53 16.18 -24.69
CA PHE A 1090 14.34 14.81 -25.18
C PHE A 1090 13.10 14.63 -26.05
N GLU A 1091 12.21 15.62 -26.15
CA GLU A 1091 10.95 15.59 -26.92
C GLU A 1091 10.08 14.36 -26.59
N CYS A 1092 10.00 13.98 -25.31
CA CYS A 1092 9.32 12.74 -24.90
C CYS A 1092 7.84 12.91 -24.57
N CYS A 1093 7.45 14.07 -24.02
CA CYS A 1093 6.07 14.39 -23.65
C CYS A 1093 5.85 15.91 -23.62
N ALA A 1094 4.58 16.34 -23.69
CA ALA A 1094 4.20 17.72 -23.40
C ALA A 1094 4.43 18.06 -21.91
N ALA A 1095 4.42 19.34 -21.57
CA ALA A 1095 4.65 19.80 -20.21
C ALA A 1095 3.53 19.34 -19.28
N PHE A 1096 3.89 18.99 -18.06
CA PHE A 1096 2.91 18.83 -17.00
C PHE A 1096 2.58 20.21 -16.43
N SER A 1097 1.69 20.27 -15.44
CA SER A 1097 1.32 21.51 -14.76
C SER A 1097 2.53 22.30 -14.21
N GLY A 1098 3.68 21.64 -13.98
CA GLY A 1098 4.96 22.25 -13.66
C GLY A 1098 4.98 23.03 -12.34
N CYS A 1099 4.07 22.72 -11.40
CA CYS A 1099 3.89 23.47 -10.16
C CYS A 1099 3.29 22.60 -9.06
N ALA A 1100 3.88 22.64 -7.86
CA ALA A 1100 3.39 21.93 -6.67
C ALA A 1100 2.18 22.62 -6.00
N ASN A 1101 1.94 23.90 -6.31
CA ASN A 1101 0.90 24.76 -5.72
C ASN A 1101 0.89 24.67 -4.19
N SER A 1102 2.01 25.04 -3.55
CA SER A 1102 2.18 24.97 -2.10
C SER A 1102 1.27 25.98 -1.41
N PHE A 1103 0.26 25.47 -0.71
CA PHE A 1103 -0.84 26.24 -0.14
C PHE A 1103 -0.93 25.96 1.36
N GLY A 1104 -1.06 26.99 2.20
CA GLY A 1104 -1.14 26.76 3.64
C GLY A 1104 -1.74 27.90 4.42
N TRP A 1105 -1.99 27.65 5.70
CA TRP A 1105 -2.58 28.60 6.64
C TRP A 1105 -2.23 28.28 8.08
N GLY A 1106 -2.51 29.23 8.98
CA GLY A 1106 -2.35 29.02 10.42
C GLY A 1106 -2.55 30.28 11.25
N MET A 1107 -2.17 30.19 12.52
CA MET A 1107 -2.27 31.28 13.50
C MET A 1107 -1.14 31.23 14.55
N GLY A 1108 -0.98 32.32 15.31
CA GLY A 1108 0.02 32.46 16.36
C GLY A 1108 1.44 32.74 15.86
N GLY A 1109 2.42 32.57 16.76
CA GLY A 1109 3.81 32.97 16.58
C GLY A 1109 4.10 34.35 17.19
N LYS A 1110 5.27 34.90 16.86
CA LYS A 1110 5.70 36.21 17.39
C LYS A 1110 4.82 37.34 16.88
N ASN A 1111 4.22 38.08 17.81
CA ASN A 1111 3.46 39.28 17.51
C ASN A 1111 4.43 40.41 17.12
N PRO A 1112 4.29 41.01 15.91
CA PRO A 1112 5.23 42.01 15.43
C PRO A 1112 5.18 43.33 16.22
N HIS A 1113 4.10 43.60 16.96
CA HIS A 1113 3.93 44.83 17.73
C HIS A 1113 4.36 44.68 19.19
N THR A 1114 4.05 43.54 19.82
CA THR A 1114 4.33 43.32 21.25
C THR A 1114 5.59 42.48 21.50
N GLY A 1115 6.06 41.75 20.49
CA GLY A 1115 7.17 40.80 20.61
C GLY A 1115 6.82 39.51 21.35
N ALA A 1116 5.60 39.37 21.89
CA ALA A 1116 5.16 38.18 22.59
C ALA A 1116 4.97 37.00 21.63
N ILE A 1117 5.27 35.78 22.10
CA ILE A 1117 4.99 34.55 21.36
C ILE A 1117 3.59 34.08 21.70
N GLU A 1118 2.68 34.14 20.73
CA GLU A 1118 1.31 33.65 20.88
C GLU A 1118 1.23 32.16 20.51
N PRO A 1119 0.52 31.33 21.30
CA PRO A 1119 0.27 29.93 20.96
C PRO A 1119 -0.40 29.80 19.60
N GLY A 1120 -0.05 28.76 18.85
CA GLY A 1120 -0.59 28.59 17.50
C GLY A 1120 -0.17 27.29 16.83
N TRP A 1121 -0.40 27.25 15.53
CA TRP A 1121 -0.17 26.09 14.68
C TRP A 1121 -0.10 26.53 13.22
N SER A 1122 0.41 25.66 12.37
CA SER A 1122 0.41 25.83 10.92
C SER A 1122 -0.03 24.56 10.23
N TYR A 1123 -0.63 24.73 9.06
CA TYR A 1123 -1.02 23.67 8.16
C TYR A 1123 -0.58 24.02 6.74
N GLY A 1124 -0.17 23.02 5.98
CA GLY A 1124 0.22 23.17 4.58
C GLY A 1124 -0.13 21.93 3.77
N GLU A 1125 -0.55 22.17 2.54
CA GLU A 1125 -0.86 21.18 1.52
C GLU A 1125 -0.27 21.60 0.16
N THR A 1126 -0.36 20.70 -0.81
CA THR A 1126 0.05 20.92 -2.21
C THR A 1126 -1.08 20.44 -3.09
N VAL A 1127 -1.49 21.27 -4.06
CA VAL A 1127 -2.62 20.96 -4.95
C VAL A 1127 -2.11 20.41 -6.28
N GLY A 1128 -2.54 19.20 -6.64
CA GLY A 1128 -2.20 18.55 -7.92
C GLY A 1128 -2.66 19.35 -9.15
N GLY A 1129 -2.12 19.02 -10.32
CA GLY A 1129 -2.45 19.67 -11.60
C GLY A 1129 -2.62 18.69 -12.75
N GLY A 1130 -2.74 19.20 -13.98
CA GLY A 1130 -2.83 18.35 -15.17
C GLY A 1130 -1.48 17.76 -15.60
N CYS A 1131 -1.42 16.47 -15.92
CA CYS A 1131 -0.26 15.85 -16.56
C CYS A 1131 -0.17 16.20 -18.05
N GLY A 1132 1.04 16.21 -18.59
CA GLY A 1132 1.25 16.37 -20.03
C GLY A 1132 0.85 15.12 -20.82
N ALA A 1133 0.33 15.31 -22.01
CA ALA A 1133 0.10 14.22 -22.96
C ALA A 1133 1.41 13.75 -23.61
N GLY A 1134 1.42 12.52 -24.11
CA GLY A 1134 2.56 11.95 -24.84
C GLY A 1134 2.15 11.30 -26.16
N PRO A 1135 3.10 10.63 -26.85
CA PRO A 1135 2.90 10.08 -28.19
C PRO A 1135 1.76 9.06 -28.34
N SER A 1136 1.28 8.48 -27.25
CA SER A 1136 0.21 7.48 -27.28
C SER A 1136 -0.78 7.59 -26.11
N TRP A 1137 -0.76 8.68 -25.33
CA TRP A 1137 -1.58 8.80 -24.12
C TRP A 1137 -2.05 10.22 -23.82
N HIS A 1138 -3.26 10.30 -23.27
CA HIS A 1138 -3.81 11.49 -22.64
C HIS A 1138 -3.16 11.75 -21.27
N GLY A 1139 -3.09 13.02 -20.88
CA GLY A 1139 -2.64 13.41 -19.55
C GLY A 1139 -3.71 13.18 -18.48
N GLU A 1140 -3.29 12.69 -17.31
CA GLU A 1140 -4.13 12.51 -16.12
C GLU A 1140 -4.51 13.83 -15.44
N HIS A 1141 -5.69 13.88 -14.81
CA HIS A 1141 -6.24 15.08 -14.15
C HIS A 1141 -5.84 15.19 -12.67
N ALA A 1142 -5.61 16.43 -12.22
CA ALA A 1142 -5.53 16.82 -10.80
C ALA A 1142 -4.56 15.99 -9.93
N ILE A 1143 -3.39 15.62 -10.45
CA ILE A 1143 -2.43 14.74 -9.80
C ILE A 1143 -1.10 15.45 -9.54
N GLN A 1144 -0.33 14.99 -8.56
CA GLN A 1144 1.04 15.45 -8.36
C GLN A 1144 1.93 15.02 -9.53
N ALA A 1145 2.96 15.80 -9.83
CA ALA A 1145 3.83 15.59 -10.98
C ALA A 1145 5.31 15.74 -10.62
N HIS A 1146 6.17 15.12 -11.41
CA HIS A 1146 7.64 15.20 -11.34
C HIS A 1146 8.24 15.10 -9.93
N SER A 1147 8.69 16.23 -9.37
CA SER A 1147 9.46 16.29 -8.13
C SER A 1147 8.65 16.00 -6.87
N THR A 1148 7.31 16.02 -6.97
CA THR A 1148 6.38 15.82 -5.85
C THR A 1148 5.50 14.59 -6.06
N ASN A 1149 5.09 13.94 -4.98
CA ASN A 1149 4.06 12.89 -5.00
C ASN A 1149 3.30 12.79 -3.66
N THR A 1150 3.05 13.93 -3.05
CA THR A 1150 2.40 14.05 -1.74
C THR A 1150 0.90 13.79 -1.84
N LYS A 1151 0.35 13.09 -0.84
CA LYS A 1151 -1.11 12.94 -0.71
C LYS A 1151 -1.76 14.27 -0.34
N ILE A 1152 -2.95 14.53 -0.88
CA ILE A 1152 -3.80 15.59 -0.32
C ILE A 1152 -4.40 15.09 0.99
N THR A 1153 -4.50 15.96 2.00
CA THR A 1153 -5.23 15.62 3.23
C THR A 1153 -6.72 15.65 2.95
N ASP A 1154 -7.44 14.65 3.47
CA ASP A 1154 -8.89 14.55 3.35
C ASP A 1154 -9.59 15.79 3.95
N ALA A 1155 -10.65 16.26 3.28
CA ALA A 1155 -11.36 17.47 3.66
C ALA A 1155 -11.89 17.42 5.11
N GLU A 1156 -12.40 16.28 5.57
CA GLU A 1156 -12.91 16.16 6.94
C GLU A 1156 -11.82 16.24 7.97
N VAL A 1157 -10.66 15.66 7.66
CA VAL A 1157 -9.48 15.71 8.53
C VAL A 1157 -8.98 17.14 8.64
N VAL A 1158 -8.98 17.89 7.53
CA VAL A 1158 -8.59 19.31 7.53
C VAL A 1158 -9.53 20.15 8.39
N GLU A 1159 -10.84 19.98 8.24
CA GLU A 1159 -11.85 20.73 9.02
C GLU A 1159 -11.90 20.32 10.49
N LYS A 1160 -11.60 19.05 10.79
CA LYS A 1160 -11.46 18.58 12.16
C LYS A 1160 -10.24 19.18 12.84
N ARG A 1161 -9.13 19.36 12.10
CA ARG A 1161 -7.88 19.87 12.68
C ARG A 1161 -7.78 21.37 12.72
N THR A 1162 -8.38 22.05 11.74
CA THR A 1162 -8.19 23.48 11.54
C THR A 1162 -9.56 24.17 11.34
N PRO A 1163 -9.73 25.42 11.79
CA PRO A 1163 -10.99 26.15 11.73
C PRO A 1163 -11.21 26.75 10.34
N VAL A 1164 -11.28 25.88 9.34
CA VAL A 1164 -11.60 26.21 7.95
C VAL A 1164 -12.76 25.35 7.48
N ILE A 1165 -13.36 25.72 6.35
CA ILE A 1165 -14.29 24.87 5.60
C ILE A 1165 -13.71 24.68 4.21
N ILE A 1166 -13.51 23.43 3.80
CA ILE A 1166 -13.20 23.08 2.42
C ILE A 1166 -14.52 23.15 1.64
N ARG A 1167 -14.66 24.19 0.82
CA ARG A 1167 -15.87 24.42 0.01
C ARG A 1167 -15.85 23.65 -1.30
N LYS A 1168 -14.66 23.40 -1.85
CA LYS A 1168 -14.51 22.74 -3.14
C LYS A 1168 -13.17 22.01 -3.25
N HIS A 1169 -13.21 20.79 -3.78
CA HIS A 1169 -12.05 20.06 -4.28
C HIS A 1169 -12.49 19.31 -5.55
N ALA A 1170 -12.26 19.91 -6.71
CA ALA A 1170 -12.83 19.46 -7.97
C ALA A 1170 -11.84 19.58 -9.13
N ILE A 1171 -12.08 18.87 -10.23
CA ILE A 1171 -11.31 19.03 -11.47
C ILE A 1171 -11.68 20.39 -12.09
N ASN A 1172 -10.71 21.06 -12.70
CA ASN A 1172 -10.90 22.30 -13.44
C ASN A 1172 -11.06 22.00 -14.95
N PRO A 1173 -12.29 21.76 -15.45
CA PRO A 1173 -12.50 21.22 -16.79
C PRO A 1173 -12.04 22.18 -17.89
N GLY A 1174 -11.53 21.61 -18.99
CA GLY A 1174 -11.10 22.36 -20.17
C GLY A 1174 -9.77 23.09 -20.02
N THR A 1175 -9.01 22.81 -18.96
CA THR A 1175 -7.69 23.40 -18.74
C THR A 1175 -6.55 22.64 -19.41
N GLY A 1176 -6.76 21.37 -19.78
CA GLY A 1176 -5.79 20.60 -20.57
C GLY A 1176 -5.65 21.11 -22.00
N GLY A 1177 -4.44 21.06 -22.54
CA GLY A 1177 -4.15 21.43 -23.93
C GLY A 1177 -4.72 20.42 -24.93
N ASN A 1178 -5.27 20.91 -26.04
CA ASN A 1178 -5.82 20.06 -27.10
C ASN A 1178 -4.72 19.46 -27.99
N GLY A 1179 -5.04 18.38 -28.68
CA GLY A 1179 -4.19 17.65 -29.61
C GLY A 1179 -4.78 16.27 -29.86
N GLN A 1180 -4.14 15.47 -30.70
CA GLN A 1180 -4.48 14.05 -30.87
C GLN A 1180 -4.61 13.35 -29.49
N TYR A 1181 -3.68 13.66 -28.59
CA TYR A 1181 -3.80 13.33 -27.18
C TYR A 1181 -3.87 14.59 -26.33
N ARG A 1182 -4.98 14.77 -25.64
CA ARG A 1182 -5.25 15.89 -24.72
C ARG A 1182 -4.42 15.83 -23.44
N GLY A 1183 -3.96 16.99 -22.99
CA GLY A 1183 -3.36 17.15 -21.67
C GLY A 1183 -4.39 17.03 -20.54
N GLY A 1184 -3.90 16.72 -19.34
CA GLY A 1184 -4.72 16.61 -18.14
C GLY A 1184 -5.28 17.96 -17.69
N ASN A 1185 -6.34 17.91 -16.90
CA ASN A 1185 -7.00 19.11 -16.36
C ASN A 1185 -6.39 19.40 -14.98
N GLY A 1186 -6.27 20.67 -14.64
CA GLY A 1186 -5.92 21.12 -13.30
C GLY A 1186 -7.03 20.82 -12.28
N ALA A 1187 -6.85 21.33 -11.08
CA ALA A 1187 -7.75 21.19 -9.93
C ALA A 1187 -8.17 22.58 -9.42
N VAL A 1188 -9.32 22.62 -8.74
CA VAL A 1188 -9.83 23.77 -7.98
C VAL A 1188 -9.93 23.37 -6.51
N ARG A 1189 -9.27 24.14 -5.65
CA ARG A 1189 -9.35 24.01 -4.19
C ARG A 1189 -9.85 25.32 -3.60
N GLU A 1190 -10.96 25.28 -2.86
CA GLU A 1190 -11.53 26.46 -2.17
C GLU A 1190 -11.61 26.21 -0.67
N VAL A 1191 -11.04 27.14 0.10
CA VAL A 1191 -10.93 27.06 1.56
C VAL A 1191 -11.44 28.36 2.17
N GLU A 1192 -12.46 28.25 3.01
CA GLU A 1192 -13.07 29.35 3.76
C GLU A 1192 -12.50 29.39 5.18
N ALA A 1193 -12.16 30.58 5.66
CA ALA A 1193 -11.72 30.77 7.03
C ALA A 1193 -12.94 30.87 7.98
N ARG A 1194 -12.94 30.17 9.11
CA ARG A 1194 -13.99 30.31 10.15
C ARG A 1194 -13.64 31.31 11.23
N ILE A 1195 -12.34 31.60 11.38
CA ILE A 1195 -11.78 32.61 12.27
C ILE A 1195 -10.71 33.39 11.51
N PRO A 1196 -10.21 34.52 12.05
CA PRO A 1196 -9.07 35.21 11.45
C PRO A 1196 -7.84 34.29 11.33
N LEU A 1197 -7.38 34.05 10.11
CA LEU A 1197 -6.24 33.17 9.80
C LEU A 1197 -5.30 33.83 8.80
N LYS A 1198 -4.02 33.46 8.85
CA LYS A 1198 -3.02 33.85 7.84
C LYS A 1198 -2.93 32.75 6.80
N PHE A 1199 -3.03 33.09 5.53
CA PHE A 1199 -2.90 32.20 4.38
C PHE A 1199 -1.66 32.54 3.56
N SER A 1200 -1.07 31.53 2.92
CA SER A 1200 0.05 31.65 1.99
C SER A 1200 -0.14 30.73 0.78
N ILE A 1201 0.23 31.23 -0.40
CA ILE A 1201 0.32 30.45 -1.64
C ILE A 1201 1.65 30.75 -2.32
N LEU A 1202 2.36 29.67 -2.68
CA LEU A 1202 3.57 29.70 -3.48
C LEU A 1202 3.36 28.82 -4.72
N SER A 1203 3.14 29.46 -5.87
CA SER A 1203 2.84 28.79 -7.14
C SER A 1203 3.47 29.51 -8.34
N ASP A 1204 3.63 28.80 -9.45
CA ASP A 1204 4.12 29.30 -10.74
C ASP A 1204 3.15 28.89 -11.87
N ARG A 1205 3.51 29.05 -13.15
CA ARG A 1205 2.66 28.77 -14.33
C ARG A 1205 1.35 29.56 -14.31
N ARG A 1206 1.44 30.83 -13.88
CA ARG A 1206 0.35 31.83 -13.90
C ARG A 1206 0.52 32.83 -15.05
N VAL A 1207 1.72 32.90 -15.63
CA VAL A 1207 2.06 33.72 -16.79
C VAL A 1207 2.41 32.82 -17.98
N PHE A 1208 3.36 31.90 -17.81
CA PHE A 1208 3.76 30.98 -18.89
C PHE A 1208 2.99 29.67 -18.81
N ALA A 1209 2.24 29.36 -19.87
CA ALA A 1209 1.46 28.13 -19.99
C ALA A 1209 2.36 26.88 -20.07
N PRO A 1210 1.91 25.73 -19.52
CA PRO A 1210 2.49 24.41 -19.83
C PRO A 1210 2.47 24.13 -21.33
N TYR A 1211 3.65 23.92 -21.93
CA TYR A 1211 3.78 23.80 -23.38
C TYR A 1211 3.17 22.50 -23.93
N GLY A 1212 2.56 22.56 -25.12
CA GLY A 1212 2.23 21.39 -25.93
C GLY A 1212 3.43 20.89 -26.74
N MET A 1213 3.32 19.70 -27.34
CA MET A 1213 4.41 19.09 -28.12
C MET A 1213 3.91 18.45 -29.42
N ASN A 1214 4.76 18.43 -30.45
CA ASN A 1214 4.48 17.81 -31.76
C ASN A 1214 3.15 18.26 -32.40
N GLY A 1215 2.84 19.56 -32.30
CA GLY A 1215 1.61 20.16 -32.83
C GLY A 1215 0.46 20.28 -31.83
N GLY A 1216 0.58 19.67 -30.64
CA GLY A 1216 -0.39 19.85 -29.56
C GLY A 1216 -0.36 21.27 -28.97
N GLN A 1217 -1.51 21.73 -28.48
CA GLN A 1217 -1.69 23.04 -27.86
C GLN A 1217 -1.21 23.04 -26.40
N SER A 1218 -0.82 24.21 -25.92
CA SER A 1218 -0.48 24.43 -24.50
C SER A 1218 -1.69 24.22 -23.60
N GLY A 1219 -1.45 23.80 -22.36
CA GLY A 1219 -2.45 23.82 -21.30
C GLY A 1219 -2.78 25.24 -20.84
N GLN A 1220 -3.83 25.42 -20.06
CA GLN A 1220 -4.16 26.69 -19.44
C GLN A 1220 -3.27 26.97 -18.22
N VAL A 1221 -2.94 28.26 -18.02
CA VAL A 1221 -2.29 28.74 -16.79
C VAL A 1221 -3.20 28.56 -15.58
N GLY A 1222 -2.59 28.35 -14.41
CA GLY A 1222 -3.32 28.37 -13.14
C GLY A 1222 -3.80 29.77 -12.78
N LYS A 1223 -4.62 29.89 -11.74
CA LYS A 1223 -5.13 31.17 -11.21
C LYS A 1223 -5.35 31.08 -9.70
N ASN A 1224 -5.02 32.13 -8.95
CA ASN A 1224 -5.29 32.20 -7.52
C ASN A 1224 -6.19 33.40 -7.23
N PHE A 1225 -7.22 33.20 -6.43
CA PHE A 1225 -8.17 34.24 -6.04
C PHE A 1225 -8.38 34.26 -4.54
N VAL A 1226 -8.69 35.44 -4.02
CA VAL A 1226 -9.30 35.61 -2.70
C VAL A 1226 -10.68 36.23 -2.85
N CYS A 1227 -11.65 35.79 -2.07
CA CYS A 1227 -12.95 36.41 -1.95
C CYS A 1227 -13.03 37.08 -0.57
N LYS A 1228 -12.98 38.42 -0.53
CA LYS A 1228 -12.98 39.21 0.71
C LYS A 1228 -14.27 39.98 0.88
N TRP A 1229 -14.67 40.29 2.11
CA TRP A 1229 -15.81 41.17 2.33
C TRP A 1229 -15.56 42.55 1.72
N ASN A 1230 -16.57 43.11 1.05
CA ASN A 1230 -16.55 44.52 0.71
C ASN A 1230 -16.72 45.41 1.95
N ASP A 1231 -16.52 46.72 1.81
CA ASP A 1231 -16.49 47.66 2.94
C ASP A 1231 -17.75 47.62 3.84
N ASP A 1232 -18.93 47.39 3.26
CA ASP A 1232 -20.21 47.27 3.99
C ASP A 1232 -20.56 45.84 4.44
N ARG A 1233 -19.69 44.86 4.13
CA ARG A 1233 -19.83 43.43 4.43
C ARG A 1233 -21.11 42.77 3.91
N THR A 1234 -21.64 43.25 2.79
CA THR A 1234 -22.85 42.67 2.17
C THR A 1234 -22.56 41.59 1.14
N LYS A 1235 -21.34 41.56 0.57
CA LYS A 1235 -20.93 40.57 -0.43
C LYS A 1235 -19.44 40.30 -0.38
N LEU A 1236 -19.04 39.14 -0.91
CA LEU A 1236 -17.63 38.83 -1.14
C LEU A 1236 -17.20 39.34 -2.53
N GLU A 1237 -16.10 40.08 -2.58
CA GLU A 1237 -15.44 40.54 -3.80
C GLU A 1237 -14.28 39.61 -4.15
N LYS A 1238 -14.28 39.12 -5.39
CA LYS A 1238 -13.26 38.19 -5.91
C LYS A 1238 -12.09 38.97 -6.50
N ILE A 1239 -10.90 38.78 -5.91
CA ILE A 1239 -9.67 39.51 -6.22
C ILE A 1239 -8.60 38.51 -6.69
N SER A 1240 -7.89 38.83 -7.78
CA SER A 1240 -6.76 38.02 -8.27
C SER A 1240 -5.51 38.27 -7.43
N LEU A 1241 -4.81 37.19 -7.04
CA LEU A 1241 -3.62 37.25 -6.19
C LEU A 1241 -2.28 37.04 -6.92
N GLY A 1242 -2.29 36.73 -8.22
CA GLY A 1242 -1.07 36.31 -8.93
C GLY A 1242 -0.55 34.94 -8.45
N GLY A 1243 0.72 34.63 -8.73
CA GLY A 1243 1.33 33.33 -8.38
C GLY A 1243 1.77 33.17 -6.93
N LYS A 1244 2.02 34.29 -6.24
CA LYS A 1244 2.58 34.31 -4.88
C LYS A 1244 1.85 35.32 -4.03
N ALA A 1245 1.32 34.91 -2.89
CA ALA A 1245 0.67 35.83 -1.95
C ALA A 1245 0.69 35.29 -0.52
N ALA A 1246 0.81 36.19 0.44
CA ALA A 1246 0.51 35.94 1.84
C ALA A 1246 -0.42 37.04 2.35
N LEU A 1247 -1.50 36.66 3.03
CA LEU A 1247 -2.55 37.59 3.47
C LEU A 1247 -3.31 37.03 4.67
N SER A 1248 -4.03 37.91 5.35
CA SER A 1248 -4.98 37.51 6.40
C SER A 1248 -6.40 37.50 5.86
N LEU A 1249 -7.13 36.44 6.19
CA LEU A 1249 -8.55 36.28 5.91
C LEU A 1249 -9.34 36.33 7.21
N GLU A 1250 -10.48 37.02 7.16
CA GLU A 1250 -11.49 37.02 8.22
C GLU A 1250 -12.47 35.85 8.07
N ALA A 1251 -13.32 35.65 9.09
CA ALA A 1251 -14.37 34.64 9.03
C ALA A 1251 -15.31 34.86 7.82
N GLY A 1252 -15.58 33.79 7.08
CA GLY A 1252 -16.40 33.77 5.87
C GLY A 1252 -15.66 34.15 4.58
N GLU A 1253 -14.41 34.63 4.66
CA GLU A 1253 -13.60 34.92 3.47
C GLU A 1253 -12.95 33.65 2.92
N ILE A 1254 -12.74 33.60 1.60
CA ILE A 1254 -12.37 32.37 0.89
C ILE A 1254 -11.07 32.56 0.10
N MET A 1255 -10.17 31.58 0.19
CA MET A 1255 -9.03 31.43 -0.70
C MET A 1255 -9.32 30.35 -1.75
N GLN A 1256 -9.09 30.65 -3.02
CA GLN A 1256 -9.26 29.73 -4.14
C GLN A 1256 -7.95 29.54 -4.91
N VAL A 1257 -7.52 28.29 -5.06
CA VAL A 1257 -6.36 27.89 -5.86
C VAL A 1257 -6.84 27.06 -7.04
N ASN A 1258 -6.56 27.53 -8.25
CA ASN A 1258 -6.76 26.79 -9.50
C ASN A 1258 -5.40 26.41 -10.07
N SER A 1259 -5.09 25.12 -10.12
CA SER A 1259 -3.82 24.64 -10.67
C SER A 1259 -3.85 24.62 -12.21
N PRO A 1260 -2.67 24.65 -12.87
CA PRO A 1260 -2.57 24.60 -14.33
C PRO A 1260 -2.98 23.23 -14.90
N GLY A 1261 -3.43 23.23 -16.16
CA GLY A 1261 -3.58 21.99 -16.94
C GLY A 1261 -2.25 21.51 -17.54
N GLY A 1262 -2.24 20.34 -18.16
CA GLY A 1262 -1.08 19.84 -18.91
C GLY A 1262 -1.15 20.19 -20.39
N GLY A 1263 -0.01 20.17 -21.09
CA GLY A 1263 0.04 20.36 -22.54
C GLY A 1263 -0.48 19.17 -23.33
N GLY A 1264 -1.01 19.43 -24.53
CA GLY A 1264 -1.46 18.40 -25.49
C GLY A 1264 -0.34 17.90 -26.39
N TRP A 1265 -0.59 16.78 -27.06
CA TRP A 1265 0.33 16.13 -28.01
C TRP A 1265 -0.35 15.89 -29.37
N GLY A 1266 0.38 16.17 -30.46
CA GLY A 1266 -0.09 15.86 -31.82
C GLY A 1266 -1.08 16.89 -32.37
N LEU A 1267 -1.20 16.96 -33.70
CA LEU A 1267 -2.26 17.73 -34.36
C LEU A 1267 -3.60 16.97 -34.24
N GLU A 1268 -4.67 17.70 -33.93
CA GLU A 1268 -6.05 17.17 -33.81
C GLU A 1268 -6.68 16.82 -35.17
#